data_AF-A0A969XZS9-F1
#
_entry.id   AF-A0A969XZS9-F1
#
_cell.length_a   1.000
_cell.length_b   1.000
_cell.length_c   1.000
_cell.angle_alpha   90.00
_cell.angle_beta   90.00
_cell.angle_gamma   90.00
#
_symmetry.space_group_name_H-M   'P 1'
#
loop_
_entity.id
_entity.type
_entity.pdbx_description
1 polymer ?
#
loop_
_entity_poly.entity_id
_entity_poly.type
_entity_poly.pdbx_seq_one_letter_code
_entity_poly.pdbx_strand_id
1 'polypeptide(L)'
;MNHRASLVGLTCVVALAAAAPPAGAATYYVDFDGGSDANTGLSPASPFKRCPLDPRATGAADAALIRGGDTVIFKGGVHYRGTIEVRVNTVASNPIVFDGNTAGTFGEGRAIIDGSEPVTGWTRCQSAAEADGNPHWANIWWAAIPPPNSDTFLVNLCEGDRPLSFAQDPNPSDPFYQDDIGTYRALRDPLPHDVGGYTEYADATYFTQPDGWWGDDAWIAVYARTNRVYRRRVRDYVAAEHKIVFDLLNAEQYPAGQGRFCMFNALRILDRPGEYCVKLTPEPNGMHRIFAWPYEDVGDMTISARNRGFDIFGSGITIQGFIIEKQAHAPLPSAVRCSSGSRNGIVVRDNVIRLIRMRNEPGYRCGAVEMNDVSNALVEGNEFLENSGAHAVTWDNVDDSTLSDNYIYRSGASAVVWYRCNRSAILRNTLYDNQGMHANGLTVYSGCRDVLVEGNHVSLGASPLAAQDTIGLTIINNVFDAYGSSNCISLWALHNMDDVLIACNTLVNSNHNVSWQAAIYGQSPGTGRPLTIVNNILDGLAGDLPGTIAYNCYTYSKGSALGPGEFVVSDVNQLFVDPAGRDYRLLPTAPAVDAASGTWTVGADFDGNPRPMGARADMGAFEAVELSARAGADQVVPDADGDGSQTVTLDGTASLAPYSTILMYGWSEGAAALGTGAVLDVTLAAGTHTITLTILDDRGLTSSDTVVVEVTRVLVADAGDDRTIIDADDDGVEAIALDGTGSFDPQGKLYSYYWTTGPTLLGMGATASAVLPVGTHAITLTVLTTDGRQATDTVTLTVAPPGGATAGDADGDGDVDLDDFVILKQNFGRTGNATWADGDFDADGDVDLDDFVQLKQNFGSTG
;
A
#
# COMPACT_ATOMS: atom_id res chain seq x y z
N MET A 1 2.01 -80.89 -17.45
CA MET A 1 0.79 -81.63 -17.05
C MET A 1 0.55 -81.46 -15.57
N ASN A 2 -0.67 -81.06 -15.20
CA ASN A 2 -1.49 -81.40 -14.01
C ASN A 2 -0.80 -81.38 -12.62
N HIS A 3 -1.32 -80.71 -11.59
CA HIS A 3 -2.70 -80.84 -11.09
C HIS A 3 -3.22 -79.59 -10.36
N ARG A 4 -4.54 -79.41 -10.46
CA ARG A 4 -5.43 -78.45 -9.80
C ARG A 4 -5.83 -78.88 -8.37
N ALA A 5 -6.22 -77.92 -7.53
CA ALA A 5 -7.48 -77.88 -6.73
C ALA A 5 -7.58 -76.48 -6.05
N SER A 6 -8.44 -75.56 -6.48
CA SER A 6 -9.89 -75.39 -6.22
C SER A 6 -10.20 -74.60 -4.93
N LEU A 7 -10.76 -73.39 -5.07
CA LEU A 7 -11.63 -72.77 -4.07
C LEU A 7 -12.67 -71.85 -4.76
N VAL A 8 -13.94 -72.17 -4.53
CA VAL A 8 -15.18 -71.40 -4.78
C VAL A 8 -15.29 -70.40 -3.61
N GLY A 9 -15.61 -69.10 -3.72
CA GLY A 9 -16.68 -68.43 -4.43
C GLY A 9 -17.69 -67.89 -3.41
N LEU A 10 -17.50 -66.65 -2.92
CA LEU A 10 -18.50 -65.90 -2.15
C LEU A 10 -18.59 -64.47 -2.71
N THR A 11 -19.71 -64.18 -3.35
CA THR A 11 -20.11 -62.89 -3.90
C THR A 11 -20.37 -61.86 -2.79
N CYS A 12 -19.66 -60.74 -2.82
CA CYS A 12 -20.00 -59.52 -2.09
C CYS A 12 -20.41 -58.46 -3.11
N VAL A 13 -21.62 -57.94 -2.98
CA VAL A 13 -22.21 -56.91 -3.84
C VAL A 13 -21.45 -55.61 -3.63
N VAL A 14 -20.74 -55.14 -4.66
CA VAL A 14 -20.15 -53.80 -4.69
C VAL A 14 -21.29 -52.82 -4.99
N ALA A 15 -21.72 -52.08 -3.96
CA ALA A 15 -22.47 -50.86 -4.18
C ALA A 15 -21.52 -49.83 -4.84
N LEU A 16 -21.78 -49.49 -6.10
CA LEU A 16 -21.21 -48.29 -6.71
C LEU A 16 -21.73 -47.09 -5.92
N ALA A 17 -20.95 -46.60 -4.97
CA ALA A 17 -21.07 -45.21 -4.53
C ALA A 17 -20.64 -44.34 -5.71
N ALA A 18 -21.59 -43.60 -6.29
CA ALA A 18 -21.29 -42.54 -7.23
C ALA A 18 -20.25 -41.63 -6.58
N ALA A 19 -19.09 -41.46 -7.22
CA ALA A 19 -18.14 -40.44 -6.82
C ALA A 19 -18.84 -39.09 -6.91
N ALA A 20 -19.03 -38.44 -5.76
CA ALA A 20 -19.47 -37.05 -5.73
C ALA A 20 -18.46 -36.22 -6.57
N PRO A 21 -18.93 -35.21 -7.31
CA PRO A 21 -18.01 -34.29 -7.99
C PRO A 21 -17.08 -33.66 -6.94
N PRO A 22 -15.88 -33.18 -7.31
CA PRO A 22 -15.06 -32.40 -6.39
C PRO A 22 -15.92 -31.22 -5.91
N ALA A 23 -16.41 -31.30 -4.67
CA ALA A 23 -17.21 -30.23 -4.11
C ALA A 23 -16.31 -28.99 -4.11
N GLY A 24 -16.78 -27.90 -4.73
CA GLY A 24 -16.04 -26.64 -4.80
C GLY A 24 -15.62 -26.14 -3.42
N ALA A 25 -14.69 -25.19 -3.41
CA ALA A 25 -14.31 -24.43 -2.21
C ALA A 25 -15.58 -23.91 -1.52
N ALA A 26 -15.75 -24.23 -0.24
CA ALA A 26 -16.87 -23.76 0.55
C ALA A 26 -16.54 -22.42 1.22
N THR A 27 -17.55 -21.57 1.37
CA THR A 27 -17.47 -20.35 2.19
C THR A 27 -18.37 -20.53 3.42
N TYR A 28 -17.78 -20.42 4.59
CA TYR A 28 -18.47 -20.49 5.88
C TYR A 28 -18.51 -19.11 6.53
N TYR A 29 -19.57 -18.82 7.28
CA TYR A 29 -19.80 -17.56 7.97
C TYR A 29 -19.89 -17.79 9.48
N VAL A 30 -19.21 -16.96 10.26
CA VAL A 30 -19.16 -17.04 11.73
C VAL A 30 -19.64 -15.72 12.36
N ASP A 31 -20.67 -15.79 13.21
CA ASP A 31 -21.18 -14.69 14.02
C ASP A 31 -21.26 -15.16 15.47
N PHE A 32 -20.29 -14.76 16.31
CA PHE A 32 -20.19 -15.24 17.69
C PHE A 32 -21.38 -14.81 18.56
N ASP A 33 -21.94 -13.63 18.31
CA ASP A 33 -23.03 -13.08 19.11
C ASP A 33 -24.39 -13.56 18.61
N GLY A 34 -24.61 -13.50 17.29
CA GLY A 34 -25.90 -13.81 16.65
C GLY A 34 -26.04 -15.21 16.05
N GLY A 35 -24.96 -15.95 15.88
CA GLY A 35 -24.94 -17.25 15.23
C GLY A 35 -25.34 -18.43 16.13
N SER A 36 -25.46 -19.61 15.52
CA SER A 36 -25.74 -20.87 16.22
C SER A 36 -24.86 -21.98 15.66
N ASP A 37 -24.27 -22.79 16.54
CA ASP A 37 -23.48 -23.98 16.16
C ASP A 37 -24.33 -25.08 15.51
N ALA A 38 -25.67 -24.96 15.55
CA ALA A 38 -26.59 -25.83 14.82
C ALA A 38 -26.89 -25.36 13.38
N ASN A 39 -26.51 -24.13 13.01
CA ASN A 39 -26.70 -23.62 11.65
C ASN A 39 -25.75 -24.31 10.66
N THR A 40 -26.00 -24.15 9.35
CA THR A 40 -25.13 -24.75 8.32
C THR A 40 -23.82 -23.97 8.10
N GLY A 41 -23.77 -22.69 8.50
CA GLY A 41 -22.63 -21.81 8.26
C GLY A 41 -22.44 -21.39 6.79
N LEU A 42 -23.20 -21.93 5.83
CA LEU A 42 -22.99 -21.70 4.40
C LEU A 42 -23.63 -20.40 3.85
N SER A 43 -24.20 -19.56 4.72
CA SER A 43 -24.74 -18.25 4.32
C SER A 43 -24.67 -17.23 5.47
N PRO A 44 -24.60 -15.92 5.16
CA PRO A 44 -24.67 -14.87 6.18
C PRO A 44 -25.94 -14.89 7.03
N ALA A 45 -27.05 -15.45 6.51
CA ALA A 45 -28.33 -15.55 7.21
C ALA A 45 -28.40 -16.75 8.18
N SER A 46 -27.48 -17.69 8.06
CA SER A 46 -27.39 -18.89 8.91
C SER A 46 -25.93 -19.16 9.33
N PRO A 47 -25.26 -18.20 9.99
CA PRO A 47 -23.85 -18.34 10.35
C PRO A 47 -23.67 -19.28 11.54
N PHE A 48 -22.51 -19.93 11.62
CA PHE A 48 -22.10 -20.63 12.82
C PHE A 48 -21.91 -19.63 13.97
N LYS A 49 -22.05 -20.10 15.22
CA LYS A 49 -21.63 -19.31 16.40
C LYS A 49 -20.11 -19.36 16.53
N ARG A 50 -19.53 -20.56 16.42
CA ARG A 50 -18.10 -20.80 16.51
C ARG A 50 -17.53 -21.25 15.18
N CYS A 51 -16.26 -20.92 14.97
CA CYS A 51 -15.49 -21.48 13.87
C CYS A 51 -15.47 -23.02 14.00
N PRO A 52 -15.61 -23.78 12.90
CA PRO A 52 -15.48 -25.24 12.91
C PRO A 52 -14.18 -25.80 13.52
N LEU A 53 -13.13 -24.97 13.61
CA LEU A 53 -11.84 -25.33 14.18
C LEU A 53 -11.63 -24.74 15.59
N ASP A 54 -12.69 -24.25 16.22
CA ASP A 54 -12.69 -23.90 17.64
C ASP A 54 -12.95 -25.15 18.49
N PRO A 55 -12.09 -25.50 19.47
CA PRO A 55 -12.29 -26.68 20.33
C PRO A 55 -13.60 -26.68 21.14
N ARG A 56 -14.29 -25.54 21.24
CA ARG A 56 -15.59 -25.40 21.90
C ARG A 56 -16.76 -25.35 20.93
N ALA A 57 -16.52 -25.49 19.63
CA ALA A 57 -17.58 -25.66 18.64
C ALA A 57 -18.41 -26.92 18.97
N THR A 58 -19.68 -26.89 18.59
CA THR A 58 -20.59 -28.02 18.78
C THR A 58 -21.43 -28.21 17.51
N GLY A 59 -22.27 -29.24 17.49
CA GLY A 59 -23.30 -29.39 16.45
C GLY A 59 -22.74 -29.44 15.03
N ALA A 60 -23.35 -28.68 14.13
CA ALA A 60 -22.97 -28.61 12.72
C ALA A 60 -21.64 -27.86 12.50
N ALA A 61 -21.29 -26.92 13.38
CA ALA A 61 -20.00 -26.24 13.32
C ALA A 61 -18.83 -27.23 13.56
N ASP A 62 -18.90 -28.02 14.64
CA ASP A 62 -17.89 -29.06 14.96
C ASP A 62 -17.83 -30.18 13.89
N ALA A 63 -18.97 -30.49 13.28
CA ALA A 63 -19.05 -31.50 12.22
C ALA A 63 -18.55 -31.01 10.84
N ALA A 64 -18.34 -29.71 10.66
CA ALA A 64 -17.97 -29.16 9.36
C ALA A 64 -16.51 -29.50 9.00
N LEU A 65 -16.32 -30.11 7.82
CA LEU A 65 -15.00 -30.54 7.33
C LEU A 65 -14.33 -29.41 6.53
N ILE A 66 -13.45 -28.67 7.19
CA ILE A 66 -12.62 -27.64 6.56
C ILE A 66 -11.45 -28.28 5.81
N ARG A 67 -11.21 -27.85 4.57
CA ARG A 67 -10.15 -28.34 3.66
C ARG A 67 -9.55 -27.21 2.84
N GLY A 68 -8.43 -27.50 2.15
CA GLY A 68 -7.76 -26.53 1.28
C GLY A 68 -8.69 -25.95 0.22
N GLY A 69 -8.67 -24.63 0.06
CA GLY A 69 -9.54 -23.86 -0.80
C GLY A 69 -10.75 -23.26 -0.08
N ASP A 70 -11.14 -23.78 1.09
CA ASP A 70 -12.27 -23.24 1.84
C ASP A 70 -11.93 -21.88 2.48
N THR A 71 -12.95 -21.04 2.64
CA THR A 71 -12.87 -19.75 3.33
C THR A 71 -13.81 -19.70 4.52
N VAL A 72 -13.35 -19.22 5.67
CA VAL A 72 -14.16 -18.96 6.86
C VAL A 72 -14.16 -17.44 7.13
N ILE A 73 -15.30 -16.80 6.86
CA ILE A 73 -15.50 -15.35 7.03
C ILE A 73 -16.12 -15.08 8.40
N PHE A 74 -15.46 -14.27 9.20
CA PHE A 74 -15.95 -13.81 10.49
C PHE A 74 -16.69 -12.49 10.33
N LYS A 75 -17.79 -12.31 11.06
CA LYS A 75 -18.59 -11.09 10.98
C LYS A 75 -17.82 -9.88 11.51
N GLY A 76 -17.73 -8.83 10.72
CA GLY A 76 -17.13 -7.55 11.10
C GLY A 76 -17.82 -6.93 12.32
N GLY A 77 -17.02 -6.38 13.23
CA GLY A 77 -17.49 -5.67 14.44
C GLY A 77 -17.89 -6.60 15.59
N VAL A 78 -17.81 -7.92 15.39
CA VAL A 78 -18.12 -8.91 16.43
C VAL A 78 -16.85 -9.36 17.15
N HIS A 79 -16.91 -9.41 18.48
CA HIS A 79 -15.86 -9.98 19.33
C HIS A 79 -15.98 -11.50 19.40
N TYR A 80 -15.18 -12.19 18.61
CA TYR A 80 -15.04 -13.63 18.66
C TYR A 80 -14.21 -14.06 19.88
N ARG A 81 -14.88 -14.59 20.91
CA ARG A 81 -14.26 -15.02 22.18
C ARG A 81 -13.91 -16.51 22.17
N GLY A 82 -13.11 -16.92 21.20
CA GLY A 82 -12.66 -18.31 21.03
C GLY A 82 -11.18 -18.41 20.70
N THR A 83 -10.69 -19.65 20.58
CA THR A 83 -9.35 -19.96 20.09
C THR A 83 -9.49 -20.91 18.93
N ILE A 84 -8.80 -20.64 17.82
CA ILE A 84 -8.93 -21.41 16.58
C ILE A 84 -7.72 -22.35 16.48
N GLU A 85 -7.95 -23.64 16.63
CA GLU A 85 -6.92 -24.67 16.55
C GLU A 85 -6.89 -25.32 15.17
N VAL A 86 -5.93 -24.89 14.34
CA VAL A 86 -5.86 -25.33 12.95
C VAL A 86 -4.99 -26.58 12.84
N ARG A 87 -5.63 -27.75 12.82
CA ARG A 87 -4.97 -29.07 12.73
C ARG A 87 -4.99 -29.68 11.32
N VAL A 88 -5.42 -28.91 10.32
CA VAL A 88 -5.57 -29.37 8.94
C VAL A 88 -4.32 -29.06 8.13
N ASN A 89 -3.81 -30.07 7.42
CA ASN A 89 -2.69 -29.89 6.50
C ASN A 89 -3.20 -29.70 5.06
N THR A 90 -2.83 -28.57 4.46
CA THR A 90 -3.10 -28.25 3.06
C THR A 90 -1.82 -27.77 2.36
N VAL A 91 -1.92 -27.20 1.16
CA VAL A 91 -0.78 -26.73 0.37
C VAL A 91 -0.86 -25.22 0.16
N ALA A 92 0.30 -24.56 0.06
CA ALA A 92 0.38 -23.11 -0.12
C ALA A 92 -0.41 -22.59 -1.34
N SER A 93 -0.53 -23.39 -2.40
CA SER A 93 -1.29 -23.03 -3.62
C SER A 93 -2.80 -23.20 -3.50
N ASN A 94 -3.30 -23.80 -2.43
CA ASN A 94 -4.73 -24.00 -2.17
C ASN A 94 -5.00 -23.97 -0.65
N PRO A 95 -4.77 -22.81 0.01
CA PRO A 95 -4.80 -22.71 1.45
C PRO A 95 -6.23 -22.71 2.01
N ILE A 96 -6.37 -22.91 3.31
CA ILE A 96 -7.58 -22.47 4.04
C ILE A 96 -7.43 -20.98 4.32
N VAL A 97 -8.47 -20.19 4.05
CA VAL A 97 -8.49 -18.75 4.32
C VAL A 97 -9.40 -18.46 5.51
N PHE A 98 -8.85 -17.90 6.58
CA PHE A 98 -9.62 -17.24 7.63
C PHE A 98 -9.63 -15.74 7.30
N ASP A 99 -10.84 -15.19 7.14
CA ASP A 99 -11.03 -13.81 6.70
C ASP A 99 -11.83 -13.02 7.74
N GLY A 100 -11.25 -11.91 8.19
CA GLY A 100 -11.83 -11.01 9.16
C GLY A 100 -12.77 -9.96 8.57
N ASN A 101 -13.48 -10.28 7.49
CA ASN A 101 -14.39 -9.39 6.74
C ASN A 101 -13.66 -8.39 5.83
N THR A 102 -12.65 -8.82 5.08
CA THR A 102 -11.90 -7.94 4.15
C THR A 102 -12.78 -7.34 3.05
N ALA A 103 -13.80 -8.08 2.59
CA ALA A 103 -14.76 -7.61 1.61
C ALA A 103 -15.78 -6.59 2.17
N GLY A 104 -15.88 -6.46 3.50
CA GLY A 104 -16.85 -5.57 4.15
C GLY A 104 -18.33 -5.96 3.94
N THR A 105 -18.60 -7.19 3.49
CA THR A 105 -19.96 -7.64 3.12
C THR A 105 -20.72 -8.35 4.23
N PHE A 106 -20.08 -8.69 5.36
CA PHE A 106 -20.70 -9.41 6.47
C PHE A 106 -20.36 -8.75 7.81
N GLY A 107 -21.21 -7.81 8.25
CA GLY A 107 -20.94 -6.96 9.42
C GLY A 107 -20.20 -5.68 9.04
N GLU A 108 -19.80 -4.90 10.05
CA GLU A 108 -19.13 -3.60 9.86
C GLU A 108 -17.68 -3.67 10.34
N GLY A 109 -16.74 -3.17 9.54
CA GLY A 109 -15.32 -3.21 9.89
C GLY A 109 -14.74 -4.62 9.99
N ARG A 110 -13.60 -4.75 10.69
CA ARG A 110 -12.90 -6.02 10.88
C ARG A 110 -13.54 -6.86 11.97
N ALA A 111 -13.49 -8.18 11.83
CA ALA A 111 -13.81 -9.09 12.93
C ALA A 111 -12.72 -9.07 13.99
N ILE A 112 -13.09 -9.25 15.27
CA ILE A 112 -12.19 -9.07 16.41
C ILE A 112 -11.99 -10.42 17.10
N ILE A 113 -10.78 -10.99 17.06
CA ILE A 113 -10.39 -12.17 17.84
C ILE A 113 -9.91 -11.68 19.22
N ASP A 114 -10.80 -11.74 20.20
CA ASP A 114 -10.61 -11.11 21.49
C ASP A 114 -10.24 -12.12 22.59
N GLY A 115 -9.04 -11.98 23.13
CA GLY A 115 -8.51 -12.82 24.19
C GLY A 115 -9.11 -12.54 25.57
N SER A 116 -9.94 -11.53 25.72
CA SER A 116 -10.46 -11.04 27.01
C SER A 116 -11.92 -11.40 27.28
N GLU A 117 -12.32 -11.17 28.54
CA GLU A 117 -13.70 -11.20 29.02
C GLU A 117 -14.01 -9.91 29.80
N PRO A 118 -15.26 -9.40 29.77
CA PRO A 118 -15.68 -8.30 30.61
C PRO A 118 -15.53 -8.61 32.11
N VAL A 119 -14.98 -7.65 32.87
CA VAL A 119 -14.95 -7.71 34.33
C VAL A 119 -16.21 -7.01 34.86
N THR A 120 -17.04 -7.74 35.60
CA THR A 120 -18.30 -7.22 36.15
C THR A 120 -18.25 -7.18 37.68
N GLY A 121 -19.21 -6.47 38.30
CA GLY A 121 -19.33 -6.42 39.76
C GLY A 121 -18.36 -5.47 40.46
N TRP A 122 -17.85 -4.46 39.75
CA TRP A 122 -16.99 -3.44 40.31
C TRP A 122 -17.65 -2.69 41.48
N THR A 123 -16.91 -2.58 42.57
CA THR A 123 -17.30 -1.87 43.78
C THR A 123 -16.23 -0.84 44.13
N ARG A 124 -16.64 0.41 44.32
CA ARG A 124 -15.73 1.47 44.77
C ARG A 124 -15.32 1.20 46.22
N CYS A 125 -14.04 1.36 46.54
CA CYS A 125 -13.57 1.27 47.92
C CYS A 125 -14.28 2.34 48.79
N GLN A 126 -14.66 1.95 49.99
CA GLN A 126 -15.44 2.75 50.94
C GLN A 126 -14.57 3.38 52.05
N SER A 127 -13.32 2.93 52.20
CA SER A 127 -12.40 3.47 53.20
C SER A 127 -10.94 3.16 52.86
N ALA A 128 -10.02 3.90 53.49
CA ALA A 128 -8.59 3.59 53.44
C ALA A 128 -8.29 2.16 53.92
N ALA A 129 -8.98 1.68 54.96
CA ALA A 129 -8.76 0.33 55.50
C ALA A 129 -9.08 -0.78 54.48
N GLU A 130 -10.11 -0.59 53.65
CA GLU A 130 -10.44 -1.53 52.57
C GLU A 130 -9.38 -1.53 51.47
N ALA A 131 -8.75 -0.38 51.22
CA ALA A 131 -7.66 -0.22 50.27
C ALA A 131 -6.27 -0.39 50.91
N ASP A 132 -6.16 -1.23 51.95
CA ASP A 132 -4.91 -1.51 52.66
C ASP A 132 -4.17 -0.24 53.15
N GLY A 133 -4.91 0.73 53.67
CA GLY A 133 -4.39 2.00 54.14
C GLY A 133 -4.02 3.02 53.05
N ASN A 134 -4.30 2.73 51.77
CA ASN A 134 -3.99 3.65 50.68
C ASN A 134 -4.76 4.99 50.84
N PRO A 135 -4.07 6.15 50.83
CA PRO A 135 -4.73 7.45 50.98
C PRO A 135 -5.64 7.82 49.80
N HIS A 136 -5.44 7.20 48.64
CA HIS A 136 -6.22 7.39 47.42
C HIS A 136 -7.39 6.41 47.27
N TRP A 137 -7.77 5.70 48.34
CA TRP A 137 -8.86 4.72 48.35
C TRP A 137 -10.14 5.19 47.65
N ALA A 138 -10.46 6.48 47.73
CA ALA A 138 -11.66 7.02 47.10
C ALA A 138 -11.65 6.89 45.57
N ASN A 139 -10.51 6.73 44.92
CA ASN A 139 -10.44 6.56 43.47
C ASN A 139 -10.32 5.09 43.03
N ILE A 140 -10.17 4.19 44.00
CA ILE A 140 -9.90 2.79 43.75
C ILE A 140 -11.22 2.01 43.74
N TRP A 141 -11.35 1.14 42.75
CA TRP A 141 -12.41 0.16 42.61
C TRP A 141 -11.84 -1.23 42.74
N TRP A 142 -12.67 -2.18 43.16
CA TRP A 142 -12.30 -3.59 43.15
C TRP A 142 -13.41 -4.47 42.57
N ALA A 143 -13.00 -5.59 41.97
CA ALA A 143 -13.91 -6.61 41.48
C ALA A 143 -13.39 -8.01 41.86
N ALA A 144 -14.32 -8.96 41.95
CA ALA A 144 -13.98 -10.37 42.09
C ALA A 144 -13.63 -10.94 40.71
N ILE A 145 -12.45 -11.55 40.60
CA ILE A 145 -11.99 -12.24 39.39
C ILE A 145 -11.72 -13.72 39.70
N PRO A 146 -11.80 -14.61 38.69
CA PRO A 146 -11.30 -15.97 38.82
C PRO A 146 -9.82 -15.97 39.27
N PRO A 147 -9.28 -17.13 39.70
CA PRO A 147 -7.85 -17.25 39.96
C PRO A 147 -7.03 -16.59 38.84
N PRO A 148 -6.16 -15.62 39.18
CA PRO A 148 -5.33 -14.98 38.18
C PRO A 148 -4.41 -16.03 37.57
N ASN A 149 -3.87 -15.71 36.39
CA ASN A 149 -2.92 -16.57 35.71
C ASN A 149 -1.82 -17.04 36.69
N SER A 150 -1.36 -18.29 36.51
CA SER A 150 -0.20 -18.84 37.22
C SER A 150 1.05 -17.94 37.18
N ASP A 151 1.14 -17.04 36.18
CA ASP A 151 2.05 -15.90 36.20
C ASP A 151 1.26 -14.60 36.40
N THR A 152 1.46 -13.93 37.54
CA THR A 152 0.80 -12.67 37.90
C THR A 152 1.01 -11.60 36.83
N PHE A 153 2.20 -11.49 36.22
CA PHE A 153 2.51 -10.40 35.27
C PHE A 153 1.86 -10.56 33.90
N LEU A 154 1.21 -11.70 33.65
CA LEU A 154 0.37 -11.93 32.48
C LEU A 154 -1.10 -11.56 32.70
N VAL A 155 -1.49 -11.10 33.91
CA VAL A 155 -2.78 -10.42 34.06
C VAL A 155 -2.73 -9.16 33.22
N ASN A 156 -3.68 -9.02 32.31
CA ASN A 156 -3.80 -7.91 31.38
C ASN A 156 -5.20 -7.31 31.54
N LEU A 157 -5.26 -6.12 32.13
CA LEU A 157 -6.50 -5.37 32.36
C LEU A 157 -6.54 -4.20 31.37
N CYS A 158 -7.67 -4.03 30.69
CA CYS A 158 -7.85 -2.97 29.70
C CYS A 158 -9.18 -2.22 29.95
N GLU A 159 -9.16 -0.90 29.77
CA GLU A 159 -10.32 -0.02 29.71
C GLU A 159 -10.64 0.30 28.25
N GLY A 160 -11.62 -0.40 27.68
CA GLY A 160 -11.82 -0.42 26.23
C GLY A 160 -10.56 -0.91 25.53
N ASP A 161 -9.89 0.00 24.82
CA ASP A 161 -8.65 -0.25 24.07
C ASP A 161 -7.39 0.27 24.77
N ARG A 162 -7.50 0.78 26.01
CA ARG A 162 -6.37 1.29 26.78
C ARG A 162 -5.87 0.24 27.78
N PRO A 163 -4.61 -0.23 27.71
CA PRO A 163 -4.07 -1.12 28.72
C PRO A 163 -3.81 -0.37 30.02
N LEU A 164 -4.09 -1.00 31.15
CA LEU A 164 -3.65 -0.54 32.46
C LEU A 164 -2.30 -1.17 32.82
N SER A 165 -1.57 -0.55 33.74
CA SER A 165 -0.27 -1.00 34.22
C SER A 165 -0.35 -1.49 35.67
N PHE A 166 0.53 -2.42 36.07
CA PHE A 166 0.66 -2.73 37.50
C PHE A 166 1.10 -1.48 38.28
N ALA A 167 0.54 -1.25 39.46
CA ALA A 167 1.06 -0.24 40.38
C ALA A 167 2.55 -0.50 40.66
N GLN A 168 3.37 0.54 40.51
CA GLN A 168 4.84 0.45 40.57
C GLN A 168 5.44 1.62 41.35
N ASP A 169 6.42 1.36 42.21
CA ASP A 169 7.22 2.41 42.87
C ASP A 169 8.73 2.20 42.63
N PRO A 170 9.43 3.19 42.03
CA PRO A 170 8.90 4.43 41.45
C PRO A 170 8.03 4.17 40.23
N ASN A 171 7.10 5.10 39.97
CA ASN A 171 6.31 5.12 38.76
C ASN A 171 7.20 5.26 37.51
N PRO A 172 6.98 4.46 36.46
CA PRO A 172 7.65 4.64 35.19
C PRO A 172 7.21 5.95 34.51
N SER A 173 8.12 6.47 33.69
CA SER A 173 7.92 7.68 32.86
C SER A 173 6.78 7.47 31.87
N ASP A 174 6.75 6.28 31.27
CA ASP A 174 5.69 5.74 30.44
C ASP A 174 5.16 4.43 31.06
N PRO A 175 3.87 4.38 31.48
CA PRO A 175 3.26 3.17 32.07
C PRO A 175 3.34 1.91 31.21
N PHE A 176 3.52 2.05 29.90
CA PHE A 176 3.70 0.91 29.00
C PHE A 176 5.05 0.20 29.23
N TYR A 177 6.11 0.96 29.47
CA TYR A 177 7.47 0.46 29.69
C TYR A 177 7.78 0.28 31.16
N GLN A 178 7.08 -0.65 31.82
CA GLN A 178 7.29 -0.96 33.24
C GLN A 178 8.69 -1.52 33.54
N ASP A 179 9.49 -1.88 32.53
CA ASP A 179 10.88 -2.30 32.64
C ASP A 179 11.90 -1.21 32.23
N ASP A 180 11.49 0.05 32.12
CA ASP A 180 12.39 1.20 31.99
C ASP A 180 13.20 1.43 33.27
N ILE A 181 14.40 0.85 33.30
CA ILE A 181 15.34 0.95 34.43
C ILE A 181 15.84 2.37 34.70
N GLY A 182 15.61 3.33 33.79
CA GLY A 182 15.95 4.74 34.00
C GLY A 182 15.18 5.36 35.17
N THR A 183 13.98 4.85 35.46
CA THR A 183 13.14 5.28 36.58
C THR A 183 13.35 4.51 37.88
N TYR A 184 14.04 3.36 37.80
CA TYR A 184 14.25 2.50 38.95
C TYR A 184 15.23 3.12 39.95
N ARG A 185 15.17 2.68 41.21
CA ARG A 185 16.08 3.11 42.28
C ARG A 185 17.43 2.41 42.13
N ALA A 186 18.52 3.12 42.38
CA ALA A 186 19.85 2.52 42.38
C ALA A 186 20.03 1.54 43.55
N LEU A 187 20.57 0.36 43.27
CA LEU A 187 20.97 -0.60 44.31
C LEU A 187 22.17 -0.05 45.10
N ARG A 188 22.16 -0.31 46.41
CA ARG A 188 23.16 0.14 47.39
C ARG A 188 23.76 -1.04 48.14
N ASP A 189 24.91 -0.83 48.78
CA ASP A 189 25.49 -1.84 49.65
C ASP A 189 24.73 -1.95 50.99
N PRO A 190 24.53 -3.18 51.52
CA PRO A 190 24.88 -4.45 50.90
C PRO A 190 23.95 -4.78 49.72
N LEU A 191 24.52 -5.22 48.60
CA LEU A 191 23.75 -5.63 47.42
C LEU A 191 22.83 -6.83 47.72
N PRO A 192 21.74 -7.00 46.95
CA PRO A 192 20.90 -8.19 47.03
C PRO A 192 21.73 -9.47 46.89
N HIS A 193 21.53 -10.41 47.80
CA HIS A 193 22.27 -11.67 47.80
C HIS A 193 21.42 -12.85 48.27
N ASP A 194 21.72 -14.01 47.72
CA ASP A 194 20.98 -15.24 48.00
C ASP A 194 21.41 -15.84 49.35
N VAL A 195 20.43 -16.10 50.22
CA VAL A 195 20.60 -16.71 51.55
C VAL A 195 19.74 -17.96 51.62
N GLY A 196 20.34 -19.12 51.35
CA GLY A 196 19.75 -20.43 51.68
C GLY A 196 18.28 -20.63 51.27
N GLY A 197 17.91 -20.29 50.04
CA GLY A 197 16.57 -20.53 49.48
C GLY A 197 15.71 -19.27 49.25
N TYR A 198 16.21 -18.09 49.59
CA TYR A 198 15.62 -16.77 49.29
C TYR A 198 16.73 -15.76 48.97
N THR A 199 16.36 -14.56 48.58
CA THR A 199 17.26 -13.39 48.47
C THR A 199 16.82 -12.36 49.49
N GLU A 200 17.78 -11.68 50.12
CA GLU A 200 17.50 -10.52 50.97
C GLU A 200 18.22 -9.28 50.47
N TYR A 201 17.60 -8.11 50.70
CA TYR A 201 18.17 -6.82 50.37
C TYR A 201 17.79 -5.78 51.42
N ALA A 202 18.79 -5.05 51.93
CA ALA A 202 18.59 -4.01 52.93
C ALA A 202 18.97 -2.63 52.37
N ASP A 203 18.09 -1.65 52.54
CA ASP A 203 18.30 -0.26 52.16
C ASP A 203 17.57 0.67 53.14
N ALA A 204 18.30 1.14 54.14
CA ALA A 204 17.79 2.05 55.17
C ALA A 204 17.31 3.41 54.64
N THR A 205 17.59 3.75 53.37
CA THR A 205 17.11 5.00 52.77
C THR A 205 15.77 4.87 52.07
N TYR A 206 15.35 3.65 51.75
CA TYR A 206 14.09 3.39 51.04
C TYR A 206 13.11 2.55 51.86
N PHE A 207 13.59 1.46 52.45
CA PHE A 207 12.81 0.53 53.26
C PHE A 207 12.58 1.10 54.67
N THR A 208 11.79 2.17 54.74
CA THR A 208 11.51 2.96 55.96
C THR A 208 10.07 2.79 56.44
N GLN A 209 9.28 1.97 55.76
CA GLN A 209 7.88 1.73 56.04
C GLN A 209 7.70 0.80 57.26
N PRO A 210 6.54 0.81 57.94
CA PRO A 210 6.28 -0.08 59.08
C PRO A 210 6.13 -1.56 58.66
N ASP A 211 6.23 -2.49 59.62
CA ASP A 211 6.03 -3.93 59.38
C ASP A 211 4.68 -4.21 58.68
N GLY A 212 4.69 -5.17 57.76
CA GLY A 212 3.52 -5.52 56.95
C GLY A 212 3.19 -4.54 55.82
N TRP A 213 4.03 -3.52 55.58
CA TRP A 213 3.86 -2.62 54.43
C TRP A 213 4.03 -3.34 53.09
N TRP A 214 5.12 -4.10 52.95
CA TRP A 214 5.35 -4.98 51.81
C TRP A 214 4.83 -6.37 52.18
N GLY A 215 3.62 -6.69 51.72
CA GLY A 215 2.96 -7.97 52.00
C GLY A 215 3.20 -9.05 50.95
N ASP A 216 2.57 -10.21 51.14
CA ASP A 216 2.71 -11.43 50.33
C ASP A 216 2.34 -11.29 48.84
N ASP A 217 1.65 -10.22 48.48
CA ASP A 217 1.22 -9.95 47.10
C ASP A 217 2.23 -9.08 46.32
N ALA A 218 3.17 -8.42 47.03
CA ALA A 218 4.12 -7.51 46.43
C ALA A 218 5.23 -8.25 45.68
N TRP A 219 5.81 -7.56 44.70
CA TRP A 219 6.94 -8.05 43.91
C TRP A 219 8.05 -7.02 43.90
N ILE A 220 9.29 -7.49 43.80
CA ILE A 220 10.46 -6.66 43.53
C ILE A 220 11.00 -7.01 42.15
N ALA A 221 11.34 -5.99 41.37
CA ALA A 221 12.07 -6.16 40.12
C ALA A 221 13.52 -5.70 40.32
N VAL A 222 14.49 -6.53 39.94
CA VAL A 222 15.91 -6.23 40.09
C VAL A 222 16.58 -6.28 38.72
N TYR A 223 17.22 -5.18 38.33
CA TYR A 223 18.13 -5.11 37.19
C TYR A 223 19.52 -5.59 37.61
N ALA A 224 19.93 -6.71 37.03
CA ALA A 224 21.17 -7.42 37.36
C ALA A 224 21.99 -7.71 36.09
N ARG A 225 23.20 -8.28 36.25
CA ARG A 225 24.12 -8.55 35.14
C ARG A 225 23.47 -9.38 34.05
N THR A 226 24.10 -9.34 32.87
CA THR A 226 23.55 -9.82 31.58
C THR A 226 22.50 -8.90 30.96
N ASN A 227 22.35 -7.68 31.50
CA ASN A 227 21.41 -6.67 31.02
C ASN A 227 19.97 -7.19 31.03
N ARG A 228 19.47 -7.57 32.22
CA ARG A 228 18.16 -8.19 32.42
C ARG A 228 17.48 -7.69 33.70
N VAL A 229 16.15 -7.60 33.65
CA VAL A 229 15.29 -7.37 34.81
C VAL A 229 14.72 -8.71 35.28
N TYR A 230 14.71 -8.93 36.59
CA TYR A 230 14.21 -10.14 37.22
C TYR A 230 13.12 -9.78 38.22
N ARG A 231 11.90 -10.26 38.03
CA ARG A 231 10.81 -10.04 38.99
C ARG A 231 10.70 -11.23 39.93
N ARG A 232 10.66 -10.95 41.24
CA ARG A 232 10.59 -11.95 42.32
C ARG A 232 9.51 -11.58 43.32
N ARG A 233 8.79 -12.59 43.79
CA ARG A 233 7.74 -12.39 44.78
C ARG A 233 8.37 -12.06 46.12
N VAL A 234 7.83 -11.05 46.80
CA VAL A 234 8.20 -10.71 48.17
C VAL A 234 7.65 -11.81 49.09
N ARG A 235 8.50 -12.24 50.03
CA ARG A 235 8.18 -13.25 51.04
C ARG A 235 8.02 -12.66 52.42
N ASP A 236 8.80 -11.63 52.73
CA ASP A 236 8.79 -10.98 54.04
C ASP A 236 9.38 -9.58 53.96
N TYR A 237 9.05 -8.76 54.96
CA TYR A 237 9.59 -7.42 55.16
C TYR A 237 9.85 -7.17 56.63
N VAL A 238 11.10 -6.87 56.96
CA VAL A 238 11.56 -6.68 58.33
C VAL A 238 11.91 -5.20 58.53
N ALA A 239 10.96 -4.41 59.04
CA ALA A 239 11.11 -2.96 59.12
C ALA A 239 12.28 -2.54 60.03
N ALA A 240 12.50 -3.26 61.12
CA ALA A 240 13.61 -3.01 62.05
C ALA A 240 15.00 -3.18 61.42
N GLU A 241 15.11 -3.98 60.35
CA GLU A 241 16.34 -4.22 59.61
C GLU A 241 16.41 -3.45 58.28
N HIS A 242 15.37 -2.67 57.93
CA HIS A 242 15.22 -2.01 56.64
C HIS A 242 15.38 -2.99 55.46
N LYS A 243 14.82 -4.20 55.63
CA LYS A 243 15.16 -5.37 54.80
C LYS A 243 13.93 -5.98 54.16
N ILE A 244 14.04 -6.28 52.87
CA ILE A 244 13.06 -7.07 52.12
C ILE A 244 13.62 -8.45 51.80
N VAL A 245 12.77 -9.46 51.90
CA VAL A 245 13.08 -10.87 51.59
C VAL A 245 12.19 -11.32 50.46
N PHE A 246 12.77 -11.97 49.44
CA PHE A 246 12.04 -12.35 48.23
C PHE A 246 12.55 -13.68 47.65
N ASP A 247 11.83 -14.21 46.66
CA ASP A 247 12.24 -15.41 45.93
C ASP A 247 13.67 -15.30 45.37
N LEU A 248 14.35 -16.45 45.28
CA LEU A 248 15.73 -16.52 44.77
C LEU A 248 15.91 -15.75 43.47
N LEU A 249 16.77 -14.73 43.51
CA LEU A 249 17.12 -13.90 42.38
C LEU A 249 17.88 -14.71 41.34
N ASN A 250 18.87 -15.51 41.79
CA ASN A 250 19.74 -16.32 40.93
C ASN A 250 20.41 -15.50 39.82
N ALA A 251 20.81 -14.26 40.12
CA ALA A 251 21.46 -13.37 39.17
C ALA A 251 22.64 -12.63 39.82
N GLU A 252 23.74 -12.54 39.08
CA GLU A 252 24.92 -11.77 39.51
C GLU A 252 24.60 -10.27 39.50
N GLN A 253 24.94 -9.54 40.57
CA GLN A 253 24.62 -8.12 40.66
C GLN A 253 25.67 -7.24 39.96
N TYR A 254 25.22 -6.10 39.43
CA TYR A 254 26.12 -5.02 39.09
C TYR A 254 26.71 -4.38 40.36
N PRO A 255 27.86 -3.69 40.28
CA PRO A 255 28.36 -2.89 41.39
C PRO A 255 27.31 -1.90 41.93
N ALA A 256 27.43 -1.53 43.20
CA ALA A 256 26.56 -0.54 43.83
C ALA A 256 26.50 0.75 42.98
N GLY A 257 25.30 1.30 42.84
CA GLY A 257 25.02 2.46 41.99
C GLY A 257 24.81 2.15 40.51
N GLN A 258 25.10 0.94 40.02
CA GLN A 258 24.83 0.52 38.63
C GLN A 258 23.62 -0.41 38.51
N GLY A 259 23.44 -1.31 39.48
CA GLY A 259 22.21 -2.10 39.59
C GLY A 259 21.01 -1.23 39.91
N ARG A 260 19.80 -1.70 39.59
CA ARG A 260 18.55 -0.96 39.79
C ARG A 260 17.44 -1.85 40.36
N PHE A 261 16.49 -1.28 41.08
CA PHE A 261 15.29 -1.99 41.54
C PHE A 261 14.05 -1.12 41.65
N CYS A 262 12.87 -1.74 41.63
CA CYS A 262 11.58 -1.12 41.96
C CYS A 262 10.62 -2.15 42.57
N MET A 263 9.51 -1.66 43.13
CA MET A 263 8.46 -2.46 43.76
C MET A 263 7.19 -2.47 42.89
N PHE A 264 6.45 -3.59 42.90
CA PHE A 264 5.26 -3.84 42.09
C PHE A 264 4.12 -4.47 42.89
N ASN A 265 2.90 -4.33 42.36
CA ASN A 265 1.71 -5.10 42.74
C ASN A 265 1.36 -4.99 44.24
N ALA A 266 1.49 -3.80 44.81
CA ALA A 266 1.02 -3.51 46.16
C ALA A 266 -0.11 -2.46 46.12
N LEU A 267 -1.21 -2.75 46.80
CA LEU A 267 -2.36 -1.83 46.84
C LEU A 267 -1.98 -0.48 47.47
N ARG A 268 -0.98 -0.47 48.36
CA ARG A 268 -0.46 0.74 49.02
C ARG A 268 0.28 1.71 48.08
N ILE A 269 0.76 1.24 46.93
CA ILE A 269 1.50 2.06 45.95
C ILE A 269 0.66 2.38 44.70
N LEU A 270 -0.60 1.95 44.64
CA LEU A 270 -1.52 2.31 43.57
C LEU A 270 -1.92 3.78 43.72
N ASP A 271 -1.36 4.67 42.91
CA ASP A 271 -1.38 6.11 43.22
C ASP A 271 -1.79 7.03 42.06
N ARG A 272 -2.08 6.47 40.88
CA ARG A 272 -2.54 7.24 39.71
C ARG A 272 -3.57 6.50 38.85
N PRO A 273 -4.35 7.23 38.03
CA PRO A 273 -5.23 6.63 37.02
C PRO A 273 -4.46 5.72 36.07
N GLY A 274 -5.07 4.61 35.67
CA GLY A 274 -4.48 3.61 34.79
C GLY A 274 -3.71 2.50 35.50
N GLU A 275 -3.74 2.45 36.83
CA GLU A 275 -3.04 1.42 37.61
C GLU A 275 -3.96 0.37 38.22
N TYR A 276 -3.43 -0.84 38.35
CA TYR A 276 -4.09 -1.92 39.07
C TYR A 276 -3.11 -2.76 39.92
N CYS A 277 -3.68 -3.50 40.86
CA CYS A 277 -2.98 -4.55 41.58
C CYS A 277 -3.91 -5.75 41.79
N VAL A 278 -3.32 -6.94 41.95
CA VAL A 278 -4.04 -8.20 42.12
C VAL A 278 -3.69 -8.79 43.49
N LYS A 279 -4.73 -9.11 44.27
CA LYS A 279 -4.58 -9.90 45.49
C LYS A 279 -4.42 -11.37 45.13
N LEU A 280 -3.25 -11.92 45.43
CA LEU A 280 -2.89 -13.31 45.12
C LEU A 280 -3.43 -14.28 46.16
N THR A 281 -3.85 -13.79 47.31
CA THR A 281 -4.57 -14.60 48.30
C THR A 281 -6.04 -14.72 47.88
N PRO A 282 -6.58 -15.95 47.70
CA PRO A 282 -7.98 -16.14 47.35
C PRO A 282 -8.91 -15.82 48.53
N GLU A 283 -10.11 -15.35 48.20
CA GLU A 283 -11.25 -15.33 49.11
C GLU A 283 -11.75 -16.75 49.42
N PRO A 284 -12.57 -16.96 50.46
CA PRO A 284 -13.08 -18.29 50.82
C PRO A 284 -13.85 -19.03 49.71
N ASN A 285 -14.37 -18.30 48.71
CA ASN A 285 -15.05 -18.85 47.53
C ASN A 285 -14.09 -19.24 46.39
N GLY A 286 -12.78 -19.05 46.56
CA GLY A 286 -11.75 -19.31 45.55
C GLY A 286 -11.54 -18.19 44.53
N MET A 287 -12.30 -17.09 44.61
CA MET A 287 -12.12 -15.91 43.77
C MET A 287 -11.00 -15.03 44.33
N HIS A 288 -10.43 -14.18 43.49
CA HIS A 288 -9.42 -13.20 43.87
C HIS A 288 -9.97 -11.78 43.70
N ARG A 289 -9.32 -10.80 44.32
CA ARG A 289 -9.65 -9.39 44.10
C ARG A 289 -8.63 -8.74 43.19
N ILE A 290 -9.13 -8.01 42.20
CA ILE A 290 -8.36 -7.01 41.47
C ILE A 290 -8.80 -5.63 41.95
N PHE A 291 -7.85 -4.73 42.17
CA PHE A 291 -8.08 -3.33 42.50
C PHE A 291 -7.54 -2.47 41.37
N ALA A 292 -8.29 -1.47 40.92
CA ALA A 292 -7.89 -0.59 39.85
C ALA A 292 -8.31 0.86 40.13
N TRP A 293 -7.49 1.81 39.70
CA TRP A 293 -7.88 3.20 39.52
C TRP A 293 -8.08 3.42 38.02
N PRO A 294 -9.33 3.47 37.51
CA PRO A 294 -9.60 3.60 36.08
C PRO A 294 -9.11 4.94 35.52
N TYR A 295 -8.90 5.01 34.21
CA TYR A 295 -8.68 6.28 33.52
C TYR A 295 -9.94 7.15 33.58
N GLU A 296 -11.10 6.58 33.27
CA GLU A 296 -12.39 7.27 33.32
C GLU A 296 -13.36 6.54 34.24
N ASP A 297 -13.73 5.30 33.90
CA ASP A 297 -14.60 4.45 34.71
C ASP A 297 -14.32 2.95 34.54
N VAL A 298 -15.17 2.12 35.14
CA VAL A 298 -15.02 0.66 35.19
C VAL A 298 -15.97 -0.09 34.25
N GLY A 299 -16.80 0.61 33.48
CA GLY A 299 -17.87 0.04 32.66
C GLY A 299 -17.36 -0.86 31.54
N ASP A 300 -16.26 -0.46 30.90
CA ASP A 300 -15.66 -1.14 29.74
C ASP A 300 -14.38 -1.91 30.10
N MET A 301 -14.27 -2.34 31.35
CA MET A 301 -13.13 -3.11 31.83
C MET A 301 -13.15 -4.54 31.33
N THR A 302 -12.06 -4.97 30.72
CA THR A 302 -11.85 -6.36 30.27
C THR A 302 -10.56 -6.92 30.84
N ILE A 303 -10.56 -8.22 31.11
CA ILE A 303 -9.39 -8.96 31.56
C ILE A 303 -9.11 -10.12 30.61
N SER A 304 -7.85 -10.27 30.20
CA SER A 304 -7.45 -11.40 29.35
C SER A 304 -7.75 -12.75 30.02
N ALA A 305 -8.40 -13.64 29.27
CA ALA A 305 -8.79 -14.98 29.70
C ALA A 305 -8.23 -16.09 28.79
N ARG A 306 -7.55 -15.71 27.70
CA ARG A 306 -7.04 -16.62 26.66
C ARG A 306 -5.60 -16.24 26.29
N ASN A 307 -4.82 -17.26 25.96
CA ASN A 307 -3.46 -17.08 25.46
C ASN A 307 -3.34 -17.04 23.93
N ARG A 308 -4.32 -17.53 23.17
CA ARG A 308 -4.18 -17.72 21.72
C ARG A 308 -5.40 -17.24 20.94
N GLY A 309 -5.13 -16.54 19.84
CA GLY A 309 -6.10 -16.32 18.76
C GLY A 309 -6.12 -17.53 17.84
N PHE A 310 -5.06 -17.68 17.05
CA PHE A 310 -4.85 -18.82 16.14
C PHE A 310 -3.69 -19.70 16.60
N ASP A 311 -3.94 -20.99 16.76
CA ASP A 311 -2.95 -22.00 17.11
C ASP A 311 -2.79 -23.01 15.97
N ILE A 312 -1.70 -22.89 15.23
CA ILE A 312 -1.48 -23.56 13.95
C ILE A 312 -0.62 -24.80 14.13
N PHE A 313 -1.23 -25.94 13.86
CA PHE A 313 -0.58 -27.26 13.80
C PHE A 313 -0.48 -27.79 12.36
N GLY A 314 -1.15 -27.13 11.41
CA GLY A 314 -1.23 -27.50 10.00
C GLY A 314 -0.35 -26.68 9.04
N SER A 315 -0.60 -26.84 7.74
CA SER A 315 0.10 -26.18 6.61
C SER A 315 -0.90 -25.60 5.60
N GLY A 316 -0.48 -24.61 4.80
CA GLY A 316 -1.30 -23.94 3.79
C GLY A 316 -2.43 -23.13 4.41
N ILE A 317 -2.11 -22.16 5.26
CA ILE A 317 -3.10 -21.39 6.01
C ILE A 317 -2.90 -19.90 5.73
N THR A 318 -4.00 -19.17 5.51
CA THR A 318 -4.01 -17.71 5.41
C THR A 318 -4.91 -17.12 6.49
N ILE A 319 -4.39 -16.16 7.25
CA ILE A 319 -5.11 -15.39 8.26
C ILE A 319 -5.06 -13.92 7.83
N GLN A 320 -6.21 -13.33 7.55
CA GLN A 320 -6.25 -11.96 7.03
C GLN A 320 -7.40 -11.10 7.54
N GLY A 321 -7.16 -9.78 7.61
CA GLY A 321 -8.21 -8.79 7.84
C GLY A 321 -8.80 -8.76 9.25
N PHE A 322 -8.13 -9.32 10.25
CA PHE A 322 -8.61 -9.33 11.63
C PHE A 322 -8.10 -8.14 12.45
N ILE A 323 -8.81 -7.82 13.52
CA ILE A 323 -8.19 -7.32 14.75
C ILE A 323 -7.97 -8.55 15.65
N ILE A 324 -6.75 -8.78 16.14
CA ILE A 324 -6.44 -9.85 17.10
C ILE A 324 -5.86 -9.19 18.34
N GLU A 325 -6.55 -9.32 19.48
CA GLU A 325 -6.23 -8.50 20.64
C GLU A 325 -6.32 -9.22 21.98
N LYS A 326 -5.60 -8.66 22.96
CA LYS A 326 -5.73 -8.98 24.39
C LYS A 326 -5.47 -10.45 24.71
N GLN A 327 -4.66 -11.17 23.93
CA GLN A 327 -4.16 -12.46 24.37
C GLN A 327 -3.13 -12.27 25.49
N ALA A 328 -3.44 -12.84 26.64
CA ALA A 328 -2.54 -12.94 27.78
C ALA A 328 -3.01 -14.13 28.64
N HIS A 329 -2.25 -15.23 28.63
CA HIS A 329 -2.42 -16.33 29.58
C HIS A 329 -1.20 -17.28 29.49
N ALA A 330 -0.96 -18.13 30.48
CA ALA A 330 -0.02 -19.24 30.37
C ALA A 330 -0.70 -20.50 29.74
N PRO A 331 0.04 -21.36 29.00
CA PRO A 331 1.41 -21.16 28.52
C PRO A 331 1.49 -20.00 27.53
N LEU A 332 2.69 -19.43 27.34
CA LEU A 332 2.99 -18.15 26.67
C LEU A 332 1.99 -17.71 25.58
N PRO A 333 1.51 -16.46 25.61
CA PRO A 333 0.47 -15.99 24.70
C PRO A 333 1.01 -15.59 23.33
N SER A 334 0.14 -15.66 22.32
CA SER A 334 0.38 -15.19 20.95
C SER A 334 -0.95 -14.91 20.26
N ALA A 335 -0.99 -13.93 19.36
CA ALA A 335 -2.10 -13.74 18.44
C ALA A 335 -2.17 -14.89 17.43
N VAL A 336 -1.02 -15.22 16.81
CA VAL A 336 -0.85 -16.35 15.90
C VAL A 336 0.37 -17.15 16.31
N ARG A 337 0.22 -18.46 16.47
CA ARG A 337 1.32 -19.34 16.85
C ARG A 337 1.44 -20.55 15.93
N CYS A 338 2.65 -20.82 15.45
CA CYS A 338 3.06 -22.14 14.98
C CYS A 338 3.95 -22.78 16.05
N SER A 339 3.51 -23.90 16.63
CA SER A 339 4.31 -24.68 17.60
C SER A 339 5.53 -25.34 16.94
N SER A 340 6.33 -26.17 17.62
CA SER A 340 7.37 -26.95 16.95
C SER A 340 6.76 -28.00 16.01
N GLY A 341 7.43 -28.29 14.89
CA GLY A 341 6.97 -29.22 13.84
C GLY A 341 7.08 -28.67 12.40
N SER A 342 7.35 -29.52 11.42
CA SER A 342 7.50 -29.03 10.04
C SER A 342 6.16 -28.55 9.47
N ARG A 343 6.10 -27.28 9.07
CA ARG A 343 4.92 -26.65 8.44
C ARG A 343 5.34 -25.88 7.20
N ASN A 344 4.39 -25.69 6.27
CA ASN A 344 4.65 -24.98 5.03
C ASN A 344 3.51 -24.03 4.66
N GLY A 345 3.82 -22.85 4.12
CA GLY A 345 2.83 -21.98 3.50
C GLY A 345 1.89 -21.33 4.50
N ILE A 346 2.43 -20.62 5.49
CA ILE A 346 1.64 -19.87 6.48
C ILE A 346 1.68 -18.39 6.14
N VAL A 347 0.51 -17.81 5.91
CA VAL A 347 0.34 -16.38 5.57
C VAL A 347 -0.43 -15.69 6.68
N VAL A 348 0.12 -14.60 7.22
CA VAL A 348 -0.54 -13.70 8.16
C VAL A 348 -0.47 -12.31 7.56
N ARG A 349 -1.59 -11.75 7.11
CA ARG A 349 -1.57 -10.47 6.40
C ARG A 349 -2.70 -9.52 6.73
N ASP A 350 -2.46 -8.22 6.59
CA ASP A 350 -3.48 -7.19 6.71
C ASP A 350 -4.27 -7.27 8.04
N ASN A 351 -3.62 -7.68 9.13
CA ASN A 351 -4.22 -7.76 10.47
C ASN A 351 -3.75 -6.61 11.35
N VAL A 352 -4.57 -6.22 12.33
CA VAL A 352 -4.17 -5.36 13.46
C VAL A 352 -4.00 -6.28 14.68
N ILE A 353 -2.79 -6.34 15.23
CA ILE A 353 -2.41 -7.22 16.34
C ILE A 353 -1.99 -6.36 17.52
N ARG A 354 -2.83 -6.29 18.55
CA ARG A 354 -2.68 -5.28 19.60
C ARG A 354 -2.90 -5.80 21.01
N LEU A 355 -2.29 -5.10 21.98
CA LEU A 355 -2.52 -5.34 23.41
C LEU A 355 -2.20 -6.79 23.84
N ILE A 356 -1.29 -7.46 23.11
CA ILE A 356 -0.78 -8.77 23.49
C ILE A 356 0.18 -8.55 24.66
N ARG A 357 -0.10 -9.19 25.79
CA ARG A 357 0.71 -9.01 27.00
C ARG A 357 1.61 -10.22 27.24
N MET A 358 2.90 -9.94 27.37
CA MET A 358 3.92 -10.92 27.73
C MET A 358 4.81 -10.40 28.86
N ARG A 359 5.67 -11.30 29.36
CA ARG A 359 6.69 -10.98 30.35
C ARG A 359 8.04 -10.90 29.65
N ASN A 360 8.65 -9.72 29.61
CA ASN A 360 10.01 -9.54 29.12
C ASN A 360 11.03 -9.95 30.20
N GLU A 361 11.27 -11.25 30.36
CA GLU A 361 12.27 -11.83 31.28
C GLU A 361 13.03 -13.02 30.68
N PRO A 362 14.22 -13.37 31.21
CA PRO A 362 14.93 -14.56 30.79
C PRO A 362 14.05 -15.82 30.82
N GLY A 363 13.95 -16.51 29.67
CA GLY A 363 13.14 -17.73 29.50
C GLY A 363 11.77 -17.50 28.85
N TYR A 364 11.32 -16.25 28.72
CA TYR A 364 10.07 -15.88 28.05
C TYR A 364 10.42 -15.30 26.67
N ARG A 365 10.33 -16.11 25.60
CA ARG A 365 10.69 -15.72 24.23
C ARG A 365 9.57 -16.09 23.25
N CYS A 366 8.46 -15.35 23.28
CA CYS A 366 7.38 -15.51 22.31
C CYS A 366 7.07 -14.16 21.66
N GLY A 367 6.52 -14.21 20.44
CA GLY A 367 6.04 -13.05 19.72
C GLY A 367 4.52 -13.07 19.61
N ALA A 368 3.93 -11.90 19.33
CA ALA A 368 2.53 -11.80 18.98
C ALA A 368 2.22 -12.68 17.75
N VAL A 369 3.12 -12.69 16.76
CA VAL A 369 3.21 -13.73 15.74
C VAL A 369 4.45 -14.57 15.98
N GLU A 370 4.25 -15.83 16.35
CA GLU A 370 5.31 -16.80 16.63
C GLU A 370 5.33 -17.88 15.55
N MET A 371 6.47 -18.10 14.91
CA MET A 371 6.66 -19.18 13.94
C MET A 371 7.88 -20.04 14.31
N ASN A 372 7.64 -21.32 14.53
CA ASN A 372 8.71 -22.31 14.73
C ASN A 372 8.61 -23.40 13.65
N ASP A 373 9.75 -23.76 13.06
CA ASP A 373 9.87 -24.86 12.09
C ASP A 373 8.97 -24.70 10.84
N VAL A 374 8.91 -23.49 10.28
CA VAL A 374 8.05 -23.14 9.13
C VAL A 374 8.88 -22.86 7.88
N SER A 375 8.41 -23.29 6.71
CA SER A 375 8.94 -22.84 5.42
C SER A 375 7.88 -22.12 4.59
N ASN A 376 8.29 -21.22 3.69
CA ASN A 376 7.38 -20.42 2.85
C ASN A 376 6.34 -19.63 3.67
N ALA A 377 6.77 -18.99 4.75
CA ALA A 377 5.93 -18.09 5.53
C ALA A 377 5.93 -16.68 4.92
N LEU A 378 4.79 -16.01 5.03
CA LEU A 378 4.62 -14.60 4.70
C LEU A 378 3.90 -13.89 5.84
N VAL A 379 4.54 -12.89 6.43
CA VAL A 379 3.90 -11.99 7.40
C VAL A 379 3.96 -10.58 6.80
N GLU A 380 2.83 -10.09 6.30
CA GLU A 380 2.80 -8.91 5.43
C GLU A 380 1.68 -7.91 5.75
N GLY A 381 1.97 -6.60 5.70
CA GLY A 381 0.91 -5.59 5.81
C GLY A 381 0.19 -5.56 7.17
N ASN A 382 0.77 -6.14 8.22
CA ASN A 382 0.16 -6.16 9.54
C ASN A 382 0.58 -4.94 10.36
N GLU A 383 -0.31 -4.50 11.25
CA GLU A 383 -0.05 -3.49 12.26
C GLU A 383 0.10 -4.15 13.64
N PHE A 384 1.22 -3.96 14.31
CA PHE A 384 1.47 -4.44 15.67
C PHE A 384 1.48 -3.25 16.61
N LEU A 385 0.49 -3.17 17.51
CA LEU A 385 0.25 -1.97 18.31
C LEU A 385 0.27 -2.29 19.81
N GLU A 386 1.15 -1.62 20.56
CA GLU A 386 1.14 -1.62 22.02
C GLU A 386 1.16 -3.03 22.64
N ASN A 387 2.08 -3.86 22.17
CA ASN A 387 2.25 -5.23 22.65
C ASN A 387 3.23 -5.25 23.85
N SER A 388 2.69 -5.07 25.06
CA SER A 388 3.45 -4.91 26.31
C SER A 388 4.27 -6.15 26.65
N GLY A 389 5.59 -5.96 26.80
CA GLY A 389 6.54 -7.02 27.17
C GLY A 389 6.68 -8.15 26.15
N ALA A 390 6.15 -7.96 24.94
CA ALA A 390 6.07 -8.96 23.88
C ALA A 390 6.92 -8.55 22.67
N HIS A 391 7.47 -9.53 21.95
CA HIS A 391 7.96 -9.28 20.60
C HIS A 391 6.76 -9.13 19.65
N ALA A 392 6.90 -8.35 18.57
CA ALA A 392 5.88 -8.36 17.50
C ALA A 392 5.94 -9.69 16.74
N VAL A 393 7.14 -10.05 16.28
CA VAL A 393 7.38 -11.27 15.50
C VAL A 393 8.56 -12.04 16.08
N THR A 394 8.37 -13.34 16.29
CA THR A 394 9.45 -14.25 16.70
C THR A 394 9.48 -15.47 15.79
N TRP A 395 10.58 -15.64 15.07
CA TRP A 395 10.81 -16.76 14.18
C TRP A 395 11.99 -17.58 14.66
N ASP A 396 11.82 -18.89 14.67
CA ASP A 396 12.86 -19.83 15.01
C ASP A 396 12.85 -21.02 14.03
N ASN A 397 13.97 -21.25 13.36
CA ASN A 397 14.10 -22.26 12.31
C ASN A 397 13.05 -22.08 11.19
N VAL A 398 13.04 -20.87 10.61
CA VAL A 398 12.11 -20.49 9.53
C VAL A 398 12.88 -20.26 8.22
N ASP A 399 12.41 -20.89 7.15
CA ASP A 399 13.13 -20.98 5.88
C ASP A 399 12.33 -20.42 4.70
N ASP A 400 13.01 -19.82 3.71
CA ASP A 400 12.40 -19.40 2.45
C ASP A 400 11.17 -18.48 2.66
N SER A 401 11.29 -17.55 3.61
CA SER A 401 10.16 -16.80 4.18
C SER A 401 10.40 -15.30 4.20
N THR A 402 9.32 -14.52 4.22
CA THR A 402 9.39 -13.05 4.14
C THR A 402 8.53 -12.39 5.22
N LEU A 403 9.13 -11.41 5.91
CA LEU A 403 8.44 -10.45 6.77
C LEU A 403 8.47 -9.10 6.05
N SER A 404 7.35 -8.67 5.47
CA SER A 404 7.29 -7.51 4.59
C SER A 404 6.25 -6.46 4.97
N ASP A 405 6.54 -5.18 4.76
CA ASP A 405 5.52 -4.12 4.76
C ASP A 405 4.68 -4.04 6.05
N ASN A 406 5.23 -4.45 7.21
CA ASN A 406 4.52 -4.37 8.49
C ASN A 406 4.84 -3.06 9.21
N TYR A 407 3.85 -2.56 9.95
CA TYR A 407 3.99 -1.44 10.86
C TYR A 407 4.02 -1.95 12.31
N ILE A 408 5.07 -1.64 13.06
CA ILE A 408 5.23 -2.05 14.45
C ILE A 408 5.42 -0.81 15.31
N TYR A 409 4.50 -0.61 16.25
CA TYR A 409 4.49 0.51 17.17
C TYR A 409 4.45 0.00 18.61
N ARG A 410 5.45 0.41 19.40
CA ARG A 410 5.53 0.09 20.84
C ARG A 410 5.37 -1.41 21.13
N SER A 411 6.34 -2.22 20.71
CA SER A 411 6.51 -3.56 21.28
C SER A 411 7.44 -3.47 22.50
N GLY A 412 7.00 -3.98 23.65
CA GLY A 412 7.70 -3.81 24.94
C GLY A 412 8.92 -4.72 25.16
N ALA A 413 9.49 -5.23 24.06
CA ALA A 413 10.67 -6.09 24.01
C ALA A 413 11.30 -5.94 22.61
N SER A 414 12.16 -6.85 22.16
CA SER A 414 12.63 -6.79 20.77
C SER A 414 11.48 -6.95 19.77
N ALA A 415 11.34 -6.06 18.80
CA ALA A 415 10.20 -6.09 17.88
C ALA A 415 10.21 -7.33 16.99
N VAL A 416 11.30 -7.54 16.24
CA VAL A 416 11.48 -8.69 15.34
C VAL A 416 12.66 -9.52 15.83
N VAL A 417 12.43 -10.81 16.08
CA VAL A 417 13.45 -11.72 16.59
C VAL A 417 13.54 -12.97 15.74
N TRP A 418 14.65 -13.15 15.05
CA TRP A 418 14.93 -14.30 14.20
C TRP A 418 16.09 -15.14 14.75
N TYR A 419 15.83 -16.43 14.88
CA TYR A 419 16.81 -17.45 15.23
C TYR A 419 16.85 -18.53 14.15
N ARG A 420 18.05 -18.96 13.73
CA ARG A 420 18.24 -20.09 12.79
C ARG A 420 17.42 -19.98 11.50
N CYS A 421 17.09 -18.77 11.06
CA CYS A 421 16.29 -18.54 9.85
C CYS A 421 17.19 -18.54 8.61
N ASN A 422 16.73 -19.16 7.51
CA ASN A 422 17.56 -19.32 6.31
C ASN A 422 16.85 -18.83 5.05
N ARG A 423 17.61 -18.24 4.10
CA ARG A 423 17.10 -17.81 2.78
C ARG A 423 15.83 -16.95 2.91
N SER A 424 15.84 -16.02 3.85
CA SER A 424 14.64 -15.28 4.29
C SER A 424 14.90 -13.79 4.32
N ALA A 425 13.84 -12.99 4.23
CA ALA A 425 13.95 -11.55 4.04
C ALA A 425 13.08 -10.73 5.00
N ILE A 426 13.65 -9.66 5.55
CA ILE A 426 12.96 -8.61 6.33
C ILE A 426 12.91 -7.37 5.43
N LEU A 427 11.73 -7.08 4.87
CA LEU A 427 11.58 -6.11 3.79
C LEU A 427 10.62 -4.97 4.16
N ARG A 428 11.00 -3.71 3.97
CA ARG A 428 10.06 -2.57 4.01
C ARG A 428 9.20 -2.44 5.27
N ASN A 429 9.69 -2.92 6.41
CA ASN A 429 8.97 -2.80 7.67
C ASN A 429 9.26 -1.44 8.32
N THR A 430 8.26 -0.86 8.95
CA THR A 430 8.40 0.37 9.75
C THR A 430 8.24 0.03 11.22
N LEU A 431 9.28 0.29 12.01
CA LEU A 431 9.31 0.07 13.46
C LEU A 431 9.51 1.41 14.15
N TYR A 432 8.60 1.76 15.06
CA TYR A 432 8.59 3.04 15.73
C TYR A 432 8.36 2.90 17.24
N ASP A 433 9.10 3.70 18.01
CA ASP A 433 8.98 3.78 19.47
C ASP A 433 9.08 2.41 20.15
N ASN A 434 10.06 1.59 19.77
CA ASN A 434 10.25 0.25 20.35
C ASN A 434 11.28 0.27 21.49
N GLN A 435 10.81 0.36 22.72
CA GLN A 435 11.65 0.46 23.91
C GLN A 435 11.49 -0.75 24.85
N GLY A 436 12.13 -0.67 26.01
CA GLY A 436 12.11 -1.72 27.03
C GLY A 436 13.48 -2.34 27.28
N MET A 437 13.57 -3.18 28.30
CA MET A 437 14.83 -3.82 28.67
C MET A 437 15.26 -4.82 27.59
N HIS A 438 16.48 -4.68 27.07
CA HIS A 438 17.02 -5.57 26.04
C HIS A 438 16.19 -5.57 24.74
N ALA A 439 15.48 -4.47 24.44
CA ALA A 439 14.70 -4.31 23.22
C ALA A 439 15.62 -3.94 22.04
N ASN A 440 15.50 -4.65 20.92
CA ASN A 440 16.06 -4.26 19.63
C ASN A 440 14.90 -4.04 18.64
N GLY A 441 15.12 -3.24 17.59
CA GLY A 441 14.19 -3.22 16.46
C GLY A 441 14.19 -4.58 15.74
N LEU A 442 15.31 -4.89 15.07
CA LEU A 442 15.52 -6.12 14.33
C LEU A 442 16.61 -6.96 15.00
N THR A 443 16.36 -8.25 15.18
CA THR A 443 17.33 -9.20 15.73
C THR A 443 17.51 -10.37 14.76
N VAL A 444 18.74 -10.60 14.29
CA VAL A 444 19.11 -11.72 13.40
C VAL A 444 20.23 -12.53 14.05
N TYR A 445 19.88 -13.53 14.84
CA TYR A 445 20.79 -14.17 15.79
C TYR A 445 20.93 -15.68 15.57
N SER A 446 21.98 -16.24 16.17
CA SER A 446 22.09 -17.66 16.50
C SER A 446 21.91 -18.58 15.28
N GLY A 447 22.78 -18.44 14.29
CA GLY A 447 22.91 -19.39 13.18
C GLY A 447 22.00 -19.12 11.97
N CYS A 448 21.45 -17.90 11.84
CA CYS A 448 20.78 -17.48 10.61
C CYS A 448 21.72 -17.52 9.40
N ARG A 449 21.17 -17.76 8.20
CA ARG A 449 21.94 -17.83 6.94
C ARG A 449 21.22 -17.19 5.76
N ASP A 450 21.96 -16.52 4.90
CA ASP A 450 21.42 -15.95 3.64
C ASP A 450 20.19 -15.07 3.92
N VAL A 451 20.36 -14.10 4.83
CA VAL A 451 19.29 -13.20 5.28
C VAL A 451 19.43 -11.84 4.62
N LEU A 452 18.35 -11.37 4.01
CA LEU A 452 18.24 -10.03 3.45
C LEU A 452 17.45 -9.11 4.40
N VAL A 453 18.02 -7.95 4.73
CA VAL A 453 17.36 -6.87 5.46
C VAL A 453 17.37 -5.64 4.56
N GLU A 454 16.22 -5.31 3.97
CA GLU A 454 16.13 -4.26 2.96
C GLU A 454 14.93 -3.33 3.16
N GLY A 455 15.13 -2.03 2.95
CA GLY A 455 14.04 -1.05 2.92
C GLY A 455 13.38 -0.79 4.27
N ASN A 456 13.94 -1.24 5.40
CA ASN A 456 13.29 -1.08 6.70
C ASN A 456 13.59 0.30 7.29
N HIS A 457 12.59 0.88 7.95
CA HIS A 457 12.72 2.10 8.74
C HIS A 457 12.54 1.77 10.21
N VAL A 458 13.58 2.00 11.01
CA VAL A 458 13.54 1.77 12.46
C VAL A 458 13.96 3.05 13.18
N SER A 459 13.07 3.62 13.98
CA SER A 459 13.32 4.87 14.70
C SER A 459 12.65 4.91 16.08
N LEU A 460 13.11 5.83 16.94
CA LEU A 460 12.63 6.01 18.32
C LEU A 460 12.70 4.77 19.23
N GLY A 461 13.52 3.77 18.89
CA GLY A 461 13.72 2.59 19.70
C GLY A 461 15.10 2.51 20.33
N ALA A 462 15.35 1.42 21.04
CA ALA A 462 16.72 0.96 21.32
C ALA A 462 17.43 0.51 20.02
N SER A 463 18.49 -0.31 20.07
CA SER A 463 19.32 -0.64 18.88
C SER A 463 18.46 -1.05 17.66
N PRO A 464 18.49 -0.30 16.54
CA PRO A 464 17.72 -0.59 15.34
C PRO A 464 17.91 -1.99 14.79
N LEU A 465 19.16 -2.45 14.66
CA LEU A 465 19.48 -3.82 14.28
C LEU A 465 20.58 -4.41 15.16
N ALA A 466 20.39 -5.65 15.58
CA ALA A 466 21.42 -6.47 16.19
C ALA A 466 21.55 -7.80 15.44
N ALA A 467 22.78 -8.19 15.11
CA ALA A 467 23.09 -9.48 14.52
C ALA A 467 24.14 -10.23 15.34
N GLN A 468 24.06 -11.56 15.33
CA GLN A 468 25.00 -12.44 16.02
C GLN A 468 25.10 -13.79 15.30
N ASP A 469 26.32 -14.35 15.18
CA ASP A 469 26.55 -15.71 14.66
C ASP A 469 25.77 -16.01 13.36
N THR A 470 25.81 -15.08 12.40
CA THR A 470 25.05 -15.14 11.13
C THR A 470 25.99 -15.14 9.93
N ILE A 471 25.67 -15.90 8.89
CA ILE A 471 26.45 -16.02 7.65
C ILE A 471 25.60 -15.54 6.46
N GLY A 472 26.17 -14.81 5.50
CA GLY A 472 25.42 -14.34 4.33
C GLY A 472 24.36 -13.30 4.71
N LEU A 473 24.75 -12.28 5.47
CA LEU A 473 23.85 -11.22 5.94
C LEU A 473 23.98 -9.99 5.05
N THR A 474 22.91 -9.63 4.34
CA THR A 474 22.86 -8.42 3.51
C THR A 474 21.93 -7.39 4.15
N ILE A 475 22.45 -6.20 4.45
CA ILE A 475 21.71 -5.07 5.04
C ILE A 475 21.82 -3.89 4.05
N ILE A 476 20.74 -3.60 3.35
CA ILE A 476 20.75 -2.60 2.25
C ILE A 476 19.55 -1.67 2.26
N ASN A 477 19.72 -0.42 1.82
CA ASN A 477 18.61 0.53 1.68
C ASN A 477 17.75 0.68 2.95
N ASN A 478 18.32 0.59 4.15
CA ASN A 478 17.58 0.79 5.40
C ASN A 478 17.81 2.19 5.96
N VAL A 479 16.82 2.68 6.70
CA VAL A 479 16.87 3.91 7.48
C VAL A 479 16.81 3.56 8.95
N PHE A 480 17.95 3.67 9.65
CA PHE A 480 18.06 3.41 11.08
C PHE A 480 18.41 4.69 11.82
N ASP A 481 17.51 5.12 12.70
CA ASP A 481 17.68 6.25 13.63
C ASP A 481 17.74 5.70 15.06
N ALA A 482 18.93 5.71 15.66
CA ALA A 482 19.17 5.17 17.00
C ALA A 482 18.78 6.14 18.15
N TYR A 483 18.18 7.29 17.82
CA TYR A 483 17.59 8.23 18.77
C TYR A 483 18.51 8.68 19.93
N GLY A 484 19.81 8.78 19.65
CA GLY A 484 20.85 9.17 20.59
C GLY A 484 21.07 8.18 21.75
N SER A 485 20.46 7.00 21.70
CA SER A 485 20.37 6.07 22.83
C SER A 485 21.25 4.83 22.68
N SER A 486 21.57 4.45 21.44
CA SER A 486 22.35 3.25 21.11
C SER A 486 23.17 3.45 19.82
N ASN A 487 23.82 2.39 19.33
CA ASN A 487 24.29 2.27 17.96
C ASN A 487 23.15 1.84 17.00
N CYS A 488 23.29 2.07 15.69
CA CYS A 488 22.30 1.64 14.68
C CYS A 488 22.37 0.13 14.44
N ILE A 489 23.58 -0.38 14.18
CA ILE A 489 23.86 -1.80 13.92
C ILE A 489 24.83 -2.33 14.95
N SER A 490 24.43 -3.39 15.66
CA SER A 490 25.29 -4.17 16.56
C SER A 490 25.68 -5.50 15.90
N LEU A 491 26.97 -5.75 15.71
CA LEU A 491 27.49 -7.05 15.26
C LEU A 491 28.17 -7.76 16.43
N TRP A 492 27.45 -8.68 17.05
CA TRP A 492 27.92 -9.46 18.19
C TRP A 492 28.62 -10.73 17.73
N ALA A 493 29.66 -11.15 18.46
CA ALA A 493 30.47 -12.32 18.11
C ALA A 493 30.96 -12.30 16.64
N LEU A 494 31.50 -11.17 16.18
CA LEU A 494 31.85 -10.95 14.77
C LEU A 494 32.81 -12.01 14.20
N HIS A 495 33.65 -12.61 15.04
CA HIS A 495 34.54 -13.72 14.68
C HIS A 495 33.83 -14.98 14.15
N ASN A 496 32.52 -15.13 14.40
CA ASN A 496 31.69 -16.22 13.90
C ASN A 496 30.87 -15.86 12.66
N MET A 497 30.82 -14.57 12.29
CA MET A 497 30.08 -14.10 11.13
C MET A 497 30.94 -14.22 9.85
N ASP A 498 30.29 -14.39 8.70
CA ASP A 498 30.95 -14.47 7.39
C ASP A 498 30.03 -13.94 6.31
N ASP A 499 30.60 -13.38 5.24
CA ASP A 499 29.86 -12.80 4.10
C ASP A 499 28.78 -11.78 4.54
N VAL A 500 29.22 -10.70 5.20
CA VAL A 500 28.34 -9.62 5.67
C VAL A 500 28.48 -8.40 4.76
N LEU A 501 27.38 -7.96 4.16
CA LEU A 501 27.29 -6.74 3.35
C LEU A 501 26.39 -5.72 4.03
N ILE A 502 26.92 -4.53 4.30
CA ILE A 502 26.17 -3.37 4.81
C ILE A 502 26.36 -2.22 3.83
N ALA A 503 25.33 -1.89 3.07
CA ALA A 503 25.49 -0.90 2.02
C ALA A 503 24.25 -0.09 1.67
N CYS A 504 24.46 1.15 1.21
CA CYS A 504 23.36 2.06 0.85
C CYS A 504 22.36 2.25 2.00
N ASN A 505 22.80 2.27 3.26
CA ASN A 505 21.92 2.55 4.39
C ASN A 505 22.12 3.98 4.89
N THR A 506 21.09 4.55 5.50
CA THR A 506 21.17 5.79 6.28
C THR A 506 21.11 5.44 7.77
N LEU A 507 22.23 5.60 8.48
CA LEU A 507 22.44 5.14 9.86
C LEU A 507 22.83 6.33 10.75
N VAL A 508 21.89 6.89 11.50
CA VAL A 508 22.04 8.20 12.14
C VAL A 508 21.59 8.22 13.60
N ASN A 509 21.94 9.31 14.29
CA ASN A 509 21.66 9.60 15.69
C ASN A 509 22.07 8.46 16.65
N SER A 510 23.30 7.96 16.55
CA SER A 510 23.86 7.06 17.54
C SER A 510 24.29 7.80 18.82
N ASN A 511 24.49 7.06 19.91
CA ASN A 511 24.89 7.62 21.18
C ASN A 511 26.40 7.95 21.22
N HIS A 512 26.75 9.17 20.82
CA HIS A 512 28.14 9.64 20.79
C HIS A 512 28.79 9.79 22.18
N ASN A 513 28.03 9.75 23.28
CA ASN A 513 28.57 9.85 24.63
C ASN A 513 29.25 8.56 25.11
N VAL A 514 29.04 7.45 24.38
CA VAL A 514 29.59 6.14 24.72
C VAL A 514 30.57 5.72 23.62
N SER A 515 31.80 5.40 24.00
CA SER A 515 32.90 5.19 23.04
C SER A 515 32.62 4.06 22.05
N TRP A 516 31.94 2.99 22.48
CA TRP A 516 31.59 1.84 21.64
C TRP A 516 30.30 2.01 20.85
N GLN A 517 29.46 3.00 21.18
CA GLN A 517 28.22 3.28 20.43
C GLN A 517 28.54 4.28 19.30
N ALA A 518 28.41 3.82 18.06
CA ALA A 518 28.52 4.58 16.82
C ALA A 518 27.47 4.02 15.84
N ALA A 519 27.34 4.47 14.59
CA ALA A 519 26.38 3.88 13.65
C ALA A 519 26.52 2.35 13.56
N ILE A 520 27.74 1.86 13.39
CA ILE A 520 28.03 0.42 13.32
C ILE A 520 29.06 0.06 14.40
N TYR A 521 28.73 -0.96 15.20
CA TYR A 521 29.61 -1.52 16.22
C TYR A 521 29.92 -3.00 15.96
N GLY A 522 31.21 -3.37 16.00
CA GLY A 522 31.68 -4.75 15.92
C GLY A 522 32.31 -5.25 17.22
N GLN A 523 31.77 -6.32 17.80
CA GLN A 523 32.31 -6.95 19.01
C GLN A 523 33.30 -8.09 18.68
N SER A 524 34.42 -8.10 19.41
CA SER A 524 35.53 -9.08 19.36
C SER A 524 36.44 -8.92 18.13
N PRO A 525 37.74 -9.32 18.23
CA PRO A 525 38.63 -9.26 17.09
C PRO A 525 38.12 -10.22 16.00
N GLY A 526 37.78 -9.70 14.83
CA GLY A 526 37.28 -10.55 13.76
C GLY A 526 38.41 -11.37 13.15
N THR A 527 38.10 -12.51 12.52
CA THR A 527 39.12 -13.43 12.01
C THR A 527 39.62 -13.07 10.60
N GLY A 528 39.41 -11.84 10.13
CA GLY A 528 39.69 -11.42 8.75
C GLY A 528 38.71 -11.97 7.70
N ARG A 529 37.46 -12.26 8.10
CA ARG A 529 36.40 -12.77 7.22
C ARG A 529 35.75 -11.63 6.40
N PRO A 530 35.16 -11.91 5.23
CA PRO A 530 34.53 -10.91 4.39
C PRO A 530 33.40 -10.13 5.11
N LEU A 531 33.71 -8.88 5.43
CA LEU A 531 32.78 -7.83 5.83
C LEU A 531 32.95 -6.67 4.86
N THR A 532 31.86 -6.17 4.30
CA THR A 532 31.86 -5.04 3.37
C THR A 532 30.91 -3.96 3.85
N ILE A 533 31.43 -2.76 4.09
CA ILE A 533 30.67 -1.57 4.51
C ILE A 533 30.90 -0.47 3.48
N VAL A 534 29.93 -0.25 2.58
CA VAL A 534 30.10 0.67 1.45
C VAL A 534 28.85 1.47 1.13
N ASN A 535 29.01 2.67 0.57
CA ASN A 535 27.91 3.48 0.05
C ASN A 535 26.88 3.90 1.11
N ASN A 536 27.22 3.88 2.41
CA ASN A 536 26.31 4.28 3.47
C ASN A 536 26.45 5.78 3.79
N ILE A 537 25.39 6.38 4.32
CA ILE A 537 25.49 7.58 5.14
C ILE A 537 25.41 7.14 6.59
N LEU A 538 26.46 7.38 7.39
CA LEU A 538 26.54 6.87 8.76
C LEU A 538 27.21 7.82 9.75
N ASP A 539 26.86 7.76 11.03
CA ASP A 539 27.45 8.59 12.09
C ASP A 539 28.59 7.92 12.88
N GLY A 540 29.36 7.08 12.20
CA GLY A 540 30.65 6.58 12.67
C GLY A 540 30.72 5.07 12.85
N LEU A 541 31.93 4.60 13.12
CA LEU A 541 32.26 3.18 13.29
C LEU A 541 32.96 2.98 14.64
N ALA A 542 32.70 1.84 15.28
CA ALA A 542 33.33 1.46 16.54
C ALA A 542 33.60 -0.05 16.63
N GLY A 543 34.60 -0.43 17.43
CA GLY A 543 35.01 -1.82 17.58
C GLY A 543 36.01 -2.27 16.52
N ASP A 544 36.16 -3.59 16.37
CA ASP A 544 37.03 -4.18 15.34
C ASP A 544 36.17 -4.62 14.15
N LEU A 545 36.37 -4.00 13.00
CA LEU A 545 35.60 -4.25 11.77
C LEU A 545 36.57 -4.65 10.65
N PRO A 546 37.06 -5.91 10.62
CA PRO A 546 38.02 -6.34 9.62
C PRO A 546 37.32 -6.59 8.29
N GLY A 547 37.57 -5.76 7.28
CA GLY A 547 36.90 -5.87 6.00
C GLY A 547 37.17 -4.72 5.04
N THR A 548 36.35 -4.63 4.00
CA THR A 548 36.37 -3.52 3.04
C THR A 548 35.45 -2.42 3.53
N ILE A 549 36.02 -1.26 3.85
CA ILE A 549 35.29 -0.07 4.28
C ILE A 549 35.68 1.08 3.34
N ALA A 550 34.75 1.52 2.50
CA ALA A 550 35.02 2.50 1.45
C ALA A 550 33.72 3.18 0.99
N TYR A 551 33.82 4.37 0.40
CA TYR A 551 32.68 5.09 -0.17
C TYR A 551 31.51 5.31 0.81
N ASN A 552 31.79 5.59 2.08
CA ASN A 552 30.78 6.00 3.05
C ASN A 552 30.88 7.51 3.31
N CYS A 553 29.73 8.14 3.48
CA CYS A 553 29.61 9.52 3.94
C CYS A 553 29.38 9.53 5.45
N TYR A 554 30.25 10.21 6.19
CA TYR A 554 30.19 10.27 7.64
C TYR A 554 29.51 11.55 8.11
N THR A 555 28.43 11.45 8.87
CA THR A 555 27.82 12.62 9.54
C THR A 555 28.52 12.97 10.85
N TYR A 556 29.22 11.99 11.44
CA TYR A 556 30.09 12.14 12.58
C TYR A 556 31.28 11.18 12.46
N SER A 557 32.51 11.67 12.69
CA SER A 557 33.71 10.84 12.68
C SER A 557 34.43 10.91 14.02
N LYS A 558 34.80 9.75 14.57
CA LYS A 558 35.59 9.61 15.81
C LYS A 558 37.11 9.77 15.57
N GLY A 559 37.52 10.34 14.43
CA GLY A 559 38.93 10.65 14.13
C GLY A 559 39.75 9.51 13.51
N SER A 560 39.11 8.46 13.01
CA SER A 560 39.74 7.41 12.20
C SER A 560 40.17 7.94 10.83
N ALA A 561 41.21 7.35 10.25
CA ALA A 561 41.60 7.65 8.87
C ALA A 561 40.49 7.18 7.91
N LEU A 562 40.13 8.04 6.96
CA LEU A 562 39.12 7.74 5.94
C LEU A 562 39.68 6.76 4.90
N GLY A 563 38.86 5.80 4.52
CA GLY A 563 39.11 4.89 3.41
C GLY A 563 38.88 5.53 2.04
N PRO A 564 39.05 4.76 0.95
CA PRO A 564 38.85 5.25 -0.42
C PRO A 564 37.43 5.76 -0.64
N GLY A 565 37.28 6.95 -1.23
CA GLY A 565 35.99 7.55 -1.56
C GLY A 565 35.16 8.00 -0.36
N GLU A 566 35.67 7.90 0.86
CA GLU A 566 34.98 8.33 2.07
C GLU A 566 35.18 9.82 2.35
N PHE A 567 34.16 10.48 2.91
CA PHE A 567 34.22 11.89 3.31
C PHE A 567 33.29 12.18 4.48
N VAL A 568 33.46 13.33 5.14
CA VAL A 568 32.68 13.77 6.30
C VAL A 568 31.82 14.97 5.92
N VAL A 569 30.53 14.93 6.27
CA VAL A 569 29.59 16.06 6.19
C VAL A 569 28.97 16.26 7.58
N SER A 570 29.57 17.11 8.39
CA SER A 570 29.18 17.30 9.80
C SER A 570 27.88 18.09 10.00
N ASP A 571 27.47 18.88 9.00
CA ASP A 571 26.18 19.56 9.00
C ASP A 571 25.18 18.72 8.21
N VAL A 572 24.36 17.97 8.95
CA VAL A 572 23.38 17.05 8.36
C VAL A 572 22.31 17.75 7.50
N ASN A 573 22.11 19.06 7.67
CA ASN A 573 21.20 19.85 6.83
C ASN A 573 21.75 20.08 5.41
N GLN A 574 23.02 19.76 5.15
CA GLN A 574 23.57 19.73 3.79
C GLN A 574 23.30 18.41 3.08
N LEU A 575 22.86 17.38 3.81
CA LEU A 575 22.55 16.07 3.26
C LEU A 575 21.04 15.89 3.09
N PHE A 576 20.27 16.19 4.13
CA PHE A 576 18.89 15.73 4.26
C PHE A 576 17.86 16.86 4.14
N VAL A 577 16.66 16.52 3.69
CA VAL A 577 15.52 17.45 3.54
C VAL A 577 15.05 18.01 4.88
N ASP A 578 14.76 17.15 5.86
CA ASP A 578 14.38 17.56 7.22
C ASP A 578 14.87 16.52 8.26
N PRO A 579 16.17 16.55 8.61
CA PRO A 579 16.72 15.60 9.56
C PRO A 579 16.14 15.75 10.98
N ALA A 580 15.57 16.92 11.33
CA ALA A 580 14.93 17.14 12.63
C ALA A 580 13.54 16.47 12.68
N GLY A 581 12.81 16.50 11.57
CA GLY A 581 11.57 15.75 11.34
C GLY A 581 11.78 14.26 11.03
N ARG A 582 13.03 13.79 10.93
CA ARG A 582 13.42 12.42 10.51
C ARG A 582 13.10 12.11 9.04
N ASP A 583 13.05 13.14 8.21
CA ASP A 583 13.06 12.99 6.76
C ASP A 583 14.52 12.97 6.28
N TYR A 584 15.02 11.76 6.05
CA TYR A 584 16.41 11.52 5.63
C TYR A 584 16.57 11.37 4.12
N ARG A 585 15.59 11.81 3.33
CA ARG A 585 15.78 11.91 1.88
C ARG A 585 16.84 12.94 1.55
N LEU A 586 17.55 12.72 0.45
CA LEU A 586 18.66 13.58 0.05
C LEU A 586 18.20 14.88 -0.57
N LEU A 587 18.91 15.97 -0.25
CA LEU A 587 18.87 17.18 -1.04
C LEU A 587 19.57 16.93 -2.39
N PRO A 588 19.08 17.47 -3.52
CA PRO A 588 19.76 17.36 -4.82
C PRO A 588 21.21 17.88 -4.81
N THR A 589 21.51 18.83 -3.92
CA THR A 589 22.86 19.41 -3.76
C THR A 589 23.73 18.65 -2.75
N ALA A 590 23.24 17.55 -2.17
CA ALA A 590 23.95 16.83 -1.13
C ALA A 590 25.28 16.26 -1.68
N PRO A 591 26.40 16.38 -0.95
CA PRO A 591 27.67 15.78 -1.37
C PRO A 591 27.62 14.24 -1.56
N ALA A 592 26.59 13.59 -1.03
CA ALA A 592 26.33 12.15 -1.18
C ALA A 592 25.73 11.76 -2.55
N VAL A 593 25.26 12.73 -3.34
CA VAL A 593 24.71 12.51 -4.68
C VAL A 593 25.82 12.12 -5.66
N ASP A 594 25.56 11.12 -6.51
CA ASP A 594 26.47 10.53 -7.49
C ASP A 594 27.81 10.02 -6.91
N ALA A 595 27.84 9.75 -5.60
CA ALA A 595 29.07 9.49 -4.87
C ALA A 595 29.36 8.00 -4.64
N ALA A 596 28.37 7.10 -4.74
CA ALA A 596 28.50 5.67 -4.43
C ALA A 596 29.45 4.92 -5.39
N SER A 597 30.19 3.94 -4.88
CA SER A 597 31.12 3.10 -5.66
C SER A 597 30.48 2.46 -6.91
N GLY A 598 31.22 2.44 -8.02
CA GLY A 598 30.73 1.97 -9.31
C GLY A 598 30.83 0.46 -9.50
N THR A 599 29.79 -0.26 -9.08
CA THR A 599 29.25 -1.57 -9.55
C THR A 599 28.25 -1.99 -8.49
N TRP A 600 26.96 -1.80 -8.74
CA TRP A 600 25.89 -2.04 -7.76
C TRP A 600 24.79 -2.89 -8.39
N THR A 601 24.21 -3.81 -7.62
CA THR A 601 23.22 -4.79 -8.11
C THR A 601 21.81 -4.54 -7.60
N VAL A 602 21.60 -3.57 -6.70
CA VAL A 602 20.26 -3.23 -6.20
C VAL A 602 19.65 -2.21 -7.16
N GLY A 603 18.52 -2.57 -7.77
CA GLY A 603 17.92 -1.81 -8.87
C GLY A 603 17.07 -0.61 -8.44
N ALA A 604 16.76 -0.49 -7.14
CA ALA A 604 16.00 0.63 -6.59
C ALA A 604 16.50 1.07 -5.21
N ASP A 605 16.12 2.26 -4.78
CA ASP A 605 16.38 2.82 -3.44
C ASP A 605 15.22 2.52 -2.44
N PHE A 606 15.24 3.13 -1.26
CA PHE A 606 14.20 2.99 -0.23
C PHE A 606 12.80 3.40 -0.72
N ASP A 607 12.70 4.45 -1.53
CA ASP A 607 11.42 4.98 -2.04
C ASP A 607 10.98 4.29 -3.36
N GLY A 608 11.78 3.32 -3.85
CA GLY A 608 11.49 2.55 -5.06
C GLY A 608 11.98 3.21 -6.36
N ASN A 609 12.76 4.28 -6.29
CA ASN A 609 13.34 4.94 -7.46
C ASN A 609 14.44 4.10 -8.09
N PRO A 610 14.56 4.07 -9.43
CA PRO A 610 15.66 3.39 -10.11
C PRO A 610 17.02 3.82 -9.59
N ARG A 611 17.94 2.88 -9.39
CA ARG A 611 19.31 3.17 -8.95
C ARG A 611 20.31 2.74 -10.03
N PRO A 612 21.09 3.67 -10.62
CA PRO A 612 21.16 5.11 -10.31
C PRO A 612 20.06 5.95 -10.99
N MET A 613 19.69 7.08 -10.37
CA MET A 613 18.94 8.17 -10.99
C MET A 613 19.87 9.17 -11.71
N GLY A 614 21.09 9.34 -11.20
CA GLY A 614 22.10 10.25 -11.74
C GLY A 614 23.18 9.57 -12.58
N ALA A 615 24.36 10.18 -12.61
CA ALA A 615 25.54 9.60 -13.26
C ALA A 615 26.03 8.33 -12.53
N ARG A 616 25.83 8.25 -11.22
CA ARG A 616 26.17 7.14 -10.32
C ARG A 616 25.06 7.01 -9.26
N ALA A 617 25.09 5.94 -8.49
CA ALA A 617 24.17 5.82 -7.37
C ALA A 617 24.59 6.79 -6.24
N ASP A 618 23.63 7.13 -5.40
CA ASP A 618 23.85 7.99 -4.25
C ASP A 618 24.28 7.18 -3.03
N MET A 619 25.05 7.78 -2.13
CA MET A 619 25.31 7.17 -0.82
C MET A 619 24.07 7.29 0.08
N GLY A 620 23.80 6.26 0.88
CA GLY A 620 22.64 6.20 1.75
C GLY A 620 21.44 5.50 1.14
N ALA A 621 20.33 5.50 1.87
CA ALA A 621 19.13 4.72 1.53
C ALA A 621 18.32 5.29 0.35
N PHE A 622 18.54 6.54 -0.02
CA PHE A 622 17.74 7.27 -1.00
C PHE A 622 18.60 7.70 -2.19
N GLU A 623 18.00 7.72 -3.37
CA GLU A 623 18.45 8.52 -4.51
C GLU A 623 17.80 9.91 -4.41
N ALA A 624 18.59 10.95 -4.64
CA ALA A 624 18.12 12.29 -4.82
C ALA A 624 17.32 12.35 -6.12
N VAL A 625 16.12 12.92 -6.03
CA VAL A 625 15.28 13.13 -7.20
C VAL A 625 14.95 14.61 -7.30
N GLU A 626 15.19 15.17 -8.49
CA GLU A 626 14.96 16.58 -8.77
C GLU A 626 13.49 16.87 -9.09
N LEU A 627 13.04 18.07 -8.72
CA LEU A 627 11.80 18.64 -9.18
C LEU A 627 11.86 18.80 -10.71
N SER A 628 10.90 18.23 -11.43
CA SER A 628 10.89 18.21 -12.90
C SER A 628 9.55 18.72 -13.43
N ALA A 629 9.57 19.92 -14.01
CA ALA A 629 8.46 20.40 -14.82
C ALA A 629 8.34 19.56 -16.10
N ARG A 630 7.11 19.27 -16.51
CA ARG A 630 6.81 18.65 -17.82
C ARG A 630 5.68 19.40 -18.47
N ALA A 631 5.96 20.18 -19.50
CA ALA A 631 5.00 21.07 -20.17
C ALA A 631 4.09 20.36 -21.18
N GLY A 632 4.31 19.06 -21.41
CA GLY A 632 3.61 18.26 -22.40
C GLY A 632 4.37 18.17 -23.73
N ALA A 633 3.78 17.48 -24.71
CA ALA A 633 4.34 17.40 -26.06
C ALA A 633 3.97 18.62 -26.89
N ASP A 634 4.80 18.95 -27.89
CA ASP A 634 4.50 20.01 -28.86
C ASP A 634 3.17 19.76 -29.59
N GLN A 635 2.43 20.84 -29.83
CA GLN A 635 1.09 20.79 -30.41
C GLN A 635 1.02 21.55 -31.73
N VAL A 636 0.26 21.01 -32.69
CA VAL A 636 -0.10 21.70 -33.93
C VAL A 636 -1.62 21.69 -34.04
N VAL A 637 -2.25 22.86 -33.99
CA VAL A 637 -3.71 23.01 -33.93
C VAL A 637 -4.18 23.94 -35.05
N PRO A 638 -5.18 23.58 -35.86
CA PRO A 638 -5.75 24.49 -36.84
C PRO A 638 -6.68 25.53 -36.18
N ASP A 639 -6.57 26.79 -36.61
CA ASP A 639 -7.59 27.84 -36.41
C ASP A 639 -8.81 27.46 -37.27
N ALA A 640 -9.78 26.78 -36.64
CA ALA A 640 -10.85 26.09 -37.34
C ALA A 640 -12.00 27.02 -37.75
N ASP A 641 -12.23 28.11 -37.01
CA ASP A 641 -13.27 29.10 -37.31
C ASP A 641 -12.73 30.32 -38.07
N GLY A 642 -11.41 30.42 -38.22
CA GLY A 642 -10.76 31.46 -39.00
C GLY A 642 -10.86 32.82 -38.33
N ASP A 643 -10.82 32.87 -36.99
CA ASP A 643 -10.97 34.13 -36.25
C ASP A 643 -9.64 34.85 -35.99
N GLY A 644 -8.50 34.21 -36.27
CA GLY A 644 -7.19 34.76 -35.91
C GLY A 644 -6.49 34.04 -34.76
N SER A 645 -7.18 33.12 -34.08
CA SER A 645 -6.74 32.53 -32.82
C SER A 645 -7.31 31.14 -32.60
N GLN A 646 -6.79 30.43 -31.59
CA GLN A 646 -7.31 29.13 -31.20
C GLN A 646 -7.13 28.92 -29.71
N THR A 647 -8.14 28.37 -29.04
CA THR A 647 -8.00 27.88 -27.67
C THR A 647 -7.27 26.53 -27.68
N VAL A 648 -6.21 26.43 -26.89
CA VAL A 648 -5.35 25.27 -26.74
C VAL A 648 -5.25 24.89 -25.26
N THR A 649 -5.29 23.60 -24.96
CA THR A 649 -5.11 23.07 -23.61
C THR A 649 -3.63 22.72 -23.39
N LEU A 650 -3.03 23.36 -22.38
CA LEU A 650 -1.71 23.02 -21.87
C LEU A 650 -1.85 22.06 -20.69
N ASP A 651 -1.07 20.99 -20.68
CA ASP A 651 -1.15 19.94 -19.65
C ASP A 651 0.23 19.69 -19.03
N GLY A 652 0.37 20.16 -17.80
CA GLY A 652 1.54 20.01 -16.95
C GLY A 652 1.43 18.89 -15.93
N THR A 653 0.36 18.09 -15.95
CA THR A 653 0.06 17.07 -14.91
C THR A 653 1.10 15.96 -14.81
N ALA A 654 1.91 15.76 -15.84
CA ALA A 654 3.04 14.83 -15.82
C ALA A 654 4.25 15.34 -15.02
N SER A 655 4.24 16.61 -14.57
CA SER A 655 5.30 17.18 -13.75
C SER A 655 5.51 16.38 -12.47
N LEU A 656 6.77 16.20 -12.08
CA LEU A 656 7.16 15.38 -10.95
C LEU A 656 7.75 16.26 -9.86
N ALA A 657 7.16 16.19 -8.67
CA ALA A 657 7.76 16.70 -7.44
C ALA A 657 7.95 15.55 -6.46
N PRO A 658 8.96 14.71 -6.67
CA PRO A 658 9.27 13.66 -5.71
C PRO A 658 9.54 14.30 -4.34
N TYR A 659 8.92 13.71 -3.31
CA TYR A 659 9.09 14.06 -1.89
C TYR A 659 8.59 15.45 -1.49
N SER A 660 7.71 16.02 -2.31
CA SER A 660 7.13 17.33 -2.09
C SER A 660 5.78 17.42 -2.78
N THR A 661 5.03 18.47 -2.47
CA THR A 661 3.79 18.80 -3.20
C THR A 661 4.08 19.94 -4.15
N ILE A 662 3.69 19.83 -5.43
CA ILE A 662 3.70 20.99 -6.32
C ILE A 662 2.64 21.98 -5.81
N LEU A 663 3.09 23.10 -5.27
CA LEU A 663 2.23 24.17 -4.76
C LEU A 663 1.70 25.06 -5.88
N MET A 664 2.48 25.23 -6.96
CA MET A 664 2.13 26.13 -8.05
C MET A 664 2.58 25.57 -9.40
N TYR A 665 1.71 25.76 -10.39
CA TYR A 665 2.02 25.64 -11.81
C TYR A 665 1.81 27.03 -12.42
N GLY A 666 2.83 27.63 -13.00
CA GLY A 666 2.77 28.92 -13.69
C GLY A 666 3.16 28.78 -15.15
N TRP A 667 2.28 29.23 -16.05
CA TRP A 667 2.52 29.21 -17.50
C TRP A 667 2.82 30.61 -18.01
N SER A 668 3.83 30.74 -18.87
CA SER A 668 4.23 32.03 -19.44
C SER A 668 4.75 31.90 -20.87
N GLU A 669 4.55 32.93 -21.68
CA GLU A 669 5.25 33.13 -22.95
C GLU A 669 6.23 34.29 -22.81
N GLY A 670 7.53 33.99 -22.81
CA GLY A 670 8.56 34.98 -22.46
C GLY A 670 8.35 35.53 -21.04
N ALA A 671 8.18 36.85 -20.91
CA ALA A 671 7.89 37.51 -19.63
C ALA A 671 6.39 37.66 -19.32
N ALA A 672 5.50 37.30 -20.26
CA ALA A 672 4.07 37.44 -20.10
C ALA A 672 3.48 36.20 -19.43
N ALA A 673 2.80 36.38 -18.29
CA ALA A 673 2.07 35.30 -17.62
C ALA A 673 0.79 34.98 -18.39
N LEU A 674 0.58 33.69 -18.69
CA LEU A 674 -0.62 33.16 -19.36
C LEU A 674 -1.66 32.68 -18.34
N GLY A 675 -1.22 32.07 -17.24
CA GLY A 675 -2.12 31.57 -16.20
C GLY A 675 -1.44 30.61 -15.23
N THR A 676 -2.25 30.02 -14.36
CA THR A 676 -1.82 29.04 -13.36
C THR A 676 -2.72 27.81 -13.37
N GLY A 677 -2.17 26.65 -13.00
CA GLY A 677 -2.90 25.39 -12.92
C GLY A 677 -2.16 24.27 -13.63
N ALA A 678 -2.33 23.03 -13.15
CA ALA A 678 -1.70 21.86 -13.77
C ALA A 678 -2.22 21.63 -15.20
N VAL A 679 -3.47 22.02 -15.47
CA VAL A 679 -4.04 22.12 -16.81
C VAL A 679 -4.50 23.57 -17.01
N LEU A 680 -4.22 24.16 -18.17
CA LEU A 680 -4.59 25.53 -18.52
C LEU A 680 -5.08 25.61 -19.96
N ASP A 681 -6.31 26.10 -20.15
CA ASP A 681 -6.79 26.52 -21.47
C ASP A 681 -6.36 27.96 -21.74
N VAL A 682 -5.69 28.18 -22.87
CA VAL A 682 -5.21 29.50 -23.30
C VAL A 682 -5.59 29.75 -24.75
N THR A 683 -6.02 30.98 -25.06
CA THR A 683 -6.25 31.41 -26.44
C THR A 683 -4.98 32.01 -27.01
N LEU A 684 -4.47 31.44 -28.10
CA LEU A 684 -3.24 31.84 -28.77
C LEU A 684 -3.57 32.35 -30.17
N ALA A 685 -2.89 33.39 -30.63
CA ALA A 685 -3.04 33.88 -31.99
C ALA A 685 -2.45 32.89 -33.02
N ALA A 686 -2.81 33.01 -34.29
CA ALA A 686 -2.18 32.25 -35.35
C ALA A 686 -0.65 32.51 -35.38
N GLY A 687 0.15 31.43 -35.38
CA GLY A 687 1.60 31.50 -35.28
C GLY A 687 2.20 30.41 -34.38
N THR A 688 3.51 30.49 -34.18
CA THR A 688 4.25 29.58 -33.30
C THR A 688 4.51 30.25 -31.94
N HIS A 689 4.09 29.59 -30.88
CA HIS A 689 4.23 30.02 -29.49
C HIS A 689 5.16 29.07 -28.74
N THR A 690 6.14 29.61 -28.01
CA THR A 690 6.98 28.82 -27.10
C THR A 690 6.60 29.17 -25.68
N ILE A 691 5.95 28.22 -25.00
CA ILE A 691 5.33 28.43 -23.70
C ILE A 691 6.15 27.68 -22.65
N THR A 692 6.49 28.36 -21.57
CA THR A 692 7.22 27.81 -20.43
C THR A 692 6.26 27.48 -19.30
N LEU A 693 6.29 26.24 -18.82
CA LEU A 693 5.77 25.84 -17.52
C LEU A 693 6.86 26.06 -16.47
N THR A 694 6.54 26.74 -15.38
CA THR A 694 7.36 26.81 -14.16
C THR A 694 6.56 26.23 -12.99
N ILE A 695 7.12 25.24 -12.30
CA ILE A 695 6.54 24.69 -11.09
C ILE A 695 7.31 25.13 -9.84
N LEU A 696 6.61 25.22 -8.72
CA LEU A 696 7.16 25.49 -7.38
C LEU A 696 6.63 24.43 -6.42
N ASP A 697 7.50 23.80 -5.65
CA ASP A 697 7.12 22.82 -4.63
C ASP A 697 7.01 23.41 -3.22
N ASP A 698 6.56 22.60 -2.25
CA ASP A 698 6.41 22.99 -0.84
C ASP A 698 7.73 23.13 -0.07
N ARG A 699 8.86 22.83 -0.71
CA ARG A 699 10.22 23.10 -0.23
C ARG A 699 10.77 24.43 -0.76
N GLY A 700 10.05 25.09 -1.67
CA GLY A 700 10.47 26.33 -2.30
C GLY A 700 11.39 26.15 -3.52
N LEU A 701 11.55 24.93 -4.02
CA LEU A 701 12.33 24.65 -5.23
C LEU A 701 11.50 24.94 -6.48
N THR A 702 12.17 25.36 -7.56
CA THR A 702 11.52 25.63 -8.85
C THR A 702 12.13 24.81 -9.98
N SER A 703 11.31 24.45 -10.96
CA SER A 703 11.72 23.75 -12.18
C SER A 703 10.92 24.26 -13.36
N SER A 704 11.47 24.21 -14.57
CA SER A 704 10.81 24.71 -15.77
C SER A 704 11.00 23.81 -16.98
N ASP A 705 9.99 23.75 -17.83
CA ASP A 705 9.99 23.03 -19.10
C ASP A 705 9.20 23.82 -20.15
N THR A 706 9.43 23.56 -21.43
CA THR A 706 8.81 24.29 -22.53
C THR A 706 8.00 23.39 -23.45
N VAL A 707 6.87 23.90 -23.95
CA VAL A 707 6.08 23.31 -25.02
C VAL A 707 5.95 24.30 -26.18
N VAL A 708 6.06 23.80 -27.42
CA VAL A 708 5.82 24.59 -28.62
C VAL A 708 4.39 24.32 -29.10
N VAL A 709 3.62 25.39 -29.31
CA VAL A 709 2.28 25.33 -29.88
C VAL A 709 2.25 26.09 -31.20
N GLU A 710 1.94 25.41 -32.29
CA GLU A 710 1.73 26.01 -33.61
C GLU A 710 0.23 26.09 -33.91
N VAL A 711 -0.31 27.30 -33.95
CA VAL A 711 -1.67 27.57 -34.42
C VAL A 711 -1.62 27.82 -35.93
N THR A 712 -2.05 26.82 -36.70
CA THR A 712 -2.01 26.85 -38.17
C THR A 712 -3.29 27.46 -38.74
N ARG A 713 -3.15 28.38 -39.68
CA ARG A 713 -4.27 28.99 -40.40
C ARG A 713 -4.87 28.05 -41.43
N VAL A 714 -6.19 28.02 -41.53
CA VAL A 714 -6.93 27.30 -42.58
C VAL A 714 -7.21 28.24 -43.76
N LEU A 715 -6.94 27.79 -44.98
CA LEU A 715 -7.27 28.47 -46.23
C LEU A 715 -8.46 27.76 -46.89
N VAL A 716 -9.52 28.49 -47.22
CA VAL A 716 -10.76 27.89 -47.74
C VAL A 716 -10.97 28.29 -49.21
N ALA A 717 -11.10 27.29 -50.08
CA ALA A 717 -11.66 27.44 -51.41
C ALA A 717 -13.13 27.00 -51.40
N ASP A 718 -13.97 27.72 -52.11
CA ASP A 718 -15.40 27.45 -52.28
C ASP A 718 -15.75 27.71 -53.75
N ALA A 719 -16.09 26.65 -54.49
CA ALA A 719 -16.41 26.65 -55.91
C ALA A 719 -17.91 26.86 -56.19
N GLY A 720 -18.74 26.96 -55.15
CA GLY A 720 -20.20 27.04 -55.22
C GLY A 720 -20.90 25.70 -55.43
N ASP A 721 -22.23 25.72 -55.42
CA ASP A 721 -23.08 24.53 -55.56
C ASP A 721 -23.13 23.98 -57.01
N ASP A 722 -23.40 22.69 -57.15
CA ASP A 722 -23.64 22.00 -58.42
C ASP A 722 -24.86 22.56 -59.19
N ARG A 723 -24.76 22.66 -60.53
CA ARG A 723 -25.79 23.31 -61.37
C ARG A 723 -26.04 22.59 -62.70
N THR A 724 -27.28 22.64 -63.18
CA THR A 724 -27.70 22.19 -64.53
C THR A 724 -28.27 23.35 -65.34
N ILE A 725 -27.79 23.53 -66.58
CA ILE A 725 -28.23 24.58 -67.52
C ILE A 725 -28.60 23.94 -68.87
N ILE A 726 -29.56 24.53 -69.59
CA ILE A 726 -30.03 24.06 -70.90
C ILE A 726 -29.40 24.93 -71.99
N ASP A 727 -28.80 24.30 -73.01
CA ASP A 727 -28.37 24.91 -74.26
C ASP A 727 -29.62 25.29 -75.07
N ALA A 728 -30.07 26.53 -74.92
CA ALA A 728 -31.37 26.97 -75.42
C ALA A 728 -31.36 27.34 -76.92
N ASP A 729 -30.19 27.59 -77.50
CA ASP A 729 -30.04 27.97 -78.91
C ASP A 729 -29.46 26.84 -79.79
N ASP A 730 -29.24 25.66 -79.21
CA ASP A 730 -28.78 24.42 -79.87
C ASP A 730 -27.43 24.59 -80.56
N ASP A 731 -26.59 25.48 -80.02
CA ASP A 731 -25.27 25.75 -80.61
C ASP A 731 -24.20 24.76 -80.13
N GLY A 732 -24.55 23.91 -79.15
CA GLY A 732 -23.75 22.85 -78.57
C GLY A 732 -22.93 23.28 -77.36
N VAL A 733 -23.01 24.53 -76.91
CA VAL A 733 -22.25 25.10 -75.79
C VAL A 733 -23.07 26.08 -74.94
N GLU A 734 -22.67 26.33 -73.69
CA GLU A 734 -23.33 27.34 -72.85
C GLU A 734 -22.33 28.13 -71.99
N ALA A 735 -22.57 29.44 -71.85
CA ALA A 735 -21.74 30.33 -71.06
C ALA A 735 -22.20 30.37 -69.60
N ILE A 736 -21.43 29.74 -68.72
CA ILE A 736 -21.77 29.59 -67.30
C ILE A 736 -20.92 30.54 -66.46
N ALA A 737 -21.56 31.28 -65.57
CA ALA A 737 -20.89 32.07 -64.55
C ALA A 737 -20.42 31.16 -63.40
N LEU A 738 -19.13 31.21 -63.11
CA LEU A 738 -18.46 30.58 -61.98
C LEU A 738 -18.28 31.61 -60.88
N ASP A 739 -18.62 31.26 -59.65
CA ASP A 739 -18.55 32.15 -58.50
C ASP A 739 -17.84 31.44 -57.35
N GLY A 740 -16.68 31.97 -56.97
CA GLY A 740 -15.86 31.49 -55.88
C GLY A 740 -15.63 32.57 -54.85
N THR A 741 -16.50 33.58 -54.82
CA THR A 741 -16.45 34.68 -53.85
C THR A 741 -16.68 34.22 -52.41
N GLY A 742 -17.19 33.00 -52.20
CA GLY A 742 -17.24 32.31 -50.91
C GLY A 742 -15.87 31.87 -50.38
N SER A 743 -14.84 31.83 -51.22
CA SER A 743 -13.48 31.49 -50.78
C SER A 743 -12.90 32.60 -49.92
N PHE A 744 -12.19 32.25 -48.85
CA PHE A 744 -11.60 33.23 -47.95
C PHE A 744 -10.30 32.75 -47.30
N ASP A 745 -9.47 33.73 -46.92
CA ASP A 745 -8.32 33.57 -46.03
C ASP A 745 -8.55 34.52 -44.85
N PRO A 746 -8.81 34.02 -43.63
CA PRO A 746 -9.10 34.80 -42.43
C PRO A 746 -8.23 36.04 -42.18
N GLN A 747 -6.96 35.95 -42.53
CA GLN A 747 -5.94 36.94 -42.15
C GLN A 747 -5.16 37.47 -43.36
N GLY A 748 -5.61 37.15 -44.57
CA GLY A 748 -4.90 37.47 -45.81
C GLY A 748 -5.84 37.79 -46.97
N LYS A 749 -5.32 38.47 -47.99
CA LYS A 749 -6.05 38.66 -49.24
C LYS A 749 -5.73 37.49 -50.16
N LEU A 750 -6.77 36.81 -50.65
CA LEU A 750 -6.61 35.86 -51.76
C LEU A 750 -5.99 36.60 -52.95
N TYR A 751 -4.82 36.13 -53.37
CA TYR A 751 -4.01 36.74 -54.41
C TYR A 751 -4.52 36.37 -55.81
N SER A 752 -4.87 35.11 -56.01
CA SER A 752 -5.36 34.61 -57.29
C SER A 752 -6.31 33.44 -57.13
N TYR A 753 -7.24 33.33 -58.08
CA TYR A 753 -8.22 32.26 -58.22
C TYR A 753 -8.03 31.67 -59.62
N TYR A 754 -7.92 30.35 -59.72
CA TYR A 754 -7.80 29.64 -60.99
C TYR A 754 -8.94 28.63 -61.10
N TRP A 755 -9.76 28.77 -62.13
CA TRP A 755 -10.80 27.81 -62.46
C TRP A 755 -10.31 26.88 -63.56
N THR A 756 -10.32 25.58 -63.32
CA THR A 756 -9.83 24.58 -64.28
C THR A 756 -10.82 23.44 -64.48
N THR A 757 -10.86 22.87 -65.68
CA THR A 757 -11.45 21.54 -65.92
C THR A 757 -10.36 20.59 -66.41
N GLY A 758 -10.05 19.58 -65.61
CA GLY A 758 -8.82 18.79 -65.80
C GLY A 758 -7.58 19.70 -65.86
N PRO A 759 -6.68 19.56 -66.86
CA PRO A 759 -5.50 20.41 -67.01
C PRO A 759 -5.79 21.78 -67.67
N THR A 760 -7.04 22.04 -68.08
CA THR A 760 -7.40 23.22 -68.88
C THR A 760 -7.82 24.38 -67.99
N LEU A 761 -7.21 25.55 -68.13
CA LEU A 761 -7.62 26.78 -67.46
C LEU A 761 -8.83 27.41 -68.15
N LEU A 762 -9.91 27.61 -67.40
CA LEU A 762 -11.16 28.22 -67.84
C LEU A 762 -11.21 29.72 -67.56
N GLY A 763 -10.65 30.15 -66.43
CA GLY A 763 -10.69 31.56 -66.07
C GLY A 763 -9.86 31.88 -64.83
N MET A 764 -9.58 33.17 -64.65
CA MET A 764 -8.91 33.70 -63.47
C MET A 764 -9.79 34.77 -62.81
N GLY A 765 -9.85 34.76 -61.47
CA GLY A 765 -10.62 35.71 -60.67
C GLY A 765 -11.68 35.05 -59.79
N ALA A 766 -12.13 35.79 -58.76
CA ALA A 766 -13.13 35.30 -57.80
C ALA A 766 -14.46 34.95 -58.48
N THR A 767 -14.78 35.61 -59.59
CA THR A 767 -15.83 35.20 -60.53
C THR A 767 -15.19 35.00 -61.91
N ALA A 768 -15.65 34.00 -62.64
CA ALA A 768 -15.23 33.74 -64.02
C ALA A 768 -16.44 33.34 -64.88
N SER A 769 -16.22 33.23 -66.19
CA SER A 769 -17.19 32.61 -67.09
C SER A 769 -16.49 31.51 -67.88
N ALA A 770 -17.13 30.36 -67.98
CA ALA A 770 -16.68 29.25 -68.80
C ALA A 770 -17.74 28.93 -69.85
N VAL A 771 -17.32 28.71 -71.09
CA VAL A 771 -18.19 28.17 -72.14
C VAL A 771 -18.00 26.66 -72.16
N LEU A 772 -19.02 25.91 -71.80
CA LEU A 772 -18.96 24.46 -71.66
C LEU A 772 -19.85 23.79 -72.70
N PRO A 773 -19.37 22.75 -73.41
CA PRO A 773 -20.21 22.00 -74.33
C PRO A 773 -21.28 21.21 -73.59
N VAL A 774 -22.34 20.82 -74.28
CA VAL A 774 -23.35 19.88 -73.77
C VAL A 774 -22.67 18.64 -73.15
N GLY A 775 -23.01 18.34 -71.90
CA GLY A 775 -22.39 17.31 -71.07
C GLY A 775 -22.14 17.76 -69.62
N THR A 776 -21.62 16.84 -68.80
CA THR A 776 -21.28 17.10 -67.38
C THR A 776 -19.78 17.36 -67.23
N HIS A 777 -19.44 18.42 -66.50
CA HIS A 777 -18.08 18.93 -66.31
C HIS A 777 -17.77 19.12 -64.83
N ALA A 778 -16.64 18.60 -64.37
CA ALA A 778 -16.10 18.92 -63.05
C ALA A 778 -15.15 20.12 -63.18
N ILE A 779 -15.45 21.18 -62.44
CA ILE A 779 -14.69 22.43 -62.43
C ILE A 779 -14.05 22.61 -61.06
N THR A 780 -12.72 22.64 -61.03
CA THR A 780 -11.95 22.88 -59.80
C THR A 780 -11.56 24.34 -59.70
N LEU A 781 -11.88 24.96 -58.57
CA LEU A 781 -11.33 26.24 -58.12
C LEU A 781 -10.06 25.99 -57.31
N THR A 782 -8.97 26.66 -57.67
CA THR A 782 -7.75 26.74 -56.86
C THR A 782 -7.53 28.18 -56.42
N VAL A 783 -7.52 28.46 -55.12
CA VAL A 783 -7.21 29.78 -54.56
C VAL A 783 -5.80 29.81 -54.00
N LEU A 784 -5.08 30.90 -54.23
CA LEU A 784 -3.73 31.11 -53.72
C LEU A 784 -3.65 32.39 -52.91
N THR A 785 -2.86 32.36 -51.86
CA THR A 785 -2.54 33.52 -51.02
C THR A 785 -1.23 34.17 -51.45
N THR A 786 -0.98 35.41 -51.02
CA THR A 786 0.26 36.15 -51.34
C THR A 786 1.53 35.49 -50.81
N ASP A 787 1.40 34.59 -49.85
CA ASP A 787 2.50 33.81 -49.27
C ASP A 787 2.62 32.38 -49.83
N GLY A 788 1.87 32.06 -50.90
CA GLY A 788 2.05 30.85 -51.68
C GLY A 788 1.31 29.60 -51.18
N ARG A 789 0.44 29.70 -50.17
CA ARG A 789 -0.48 28.61 -49.81
C ARG A 789 -1.56 28.46 -50.88
N GLN A 790 -2.10 27.25 -51.02
CA GLN A 790 -3.17 26.95 -51.97
C GLN A 790 -4.25 26.10 -51.31
N ALA A 791 -5.51 26.34 -51.68
CA ALA A 791 -6.64 25.47 -51.37
C ALA A 791 -7.46 25.24 -52.64
N THR A 792 -8.18 24.11 -52.69
CA THR A 792 -8.99 23.74 -53.85
C THR A 792 -10.39 23.29 -53.45
N ASP A 793 -11.36 23.58 -54.31
CA ASP A 793 -12.72 23.05 -54.22
C ASP A 793 -13.26 22.72 -55.62
N THR A 794 -14.25 21.83 -55.76
CA THR A 794 -14.77 21.39 -57.06
C THR A 794 -16.29 21.43 -57.13
N VAL A 795 -16.80 22.01 -58.21
CA VAL A 795 -18.22 22.08 -58.57
C VAL A 795 -18.51 21.27 -59.83
N THR A 796 -19.67 20.62 -59.88
CA THR A 796 -20.17 19.86 -61.04
C THR A 796 -21.20 20.68 -61.81
N LEU A 797 -20.95 20.89 -63.12
CA LEU A 797 -21.83 21.64 -64.01
C LEU A 797 -22.29 20.77 -65.17
N THR A 798 -23.60 20.69 -65.40
CA THR A 798 -24.19 19.94 -66.53
C THR A 798 -24.87 20.88 -67.52
N VAL A 799 -24.50 20.81 -68.79
CA VAL A 799 -25.17 21.49 -69.91
C VAL A 799 -25.99 20.46 -70.70
N ALA A 800 -27.29 20.66 -70.87
CA ALA A 800 -28.21 19.72 -71.54
C ALA A 800 -28.70 20.27 -72.91
N PRO A 801 -28.91 19.43 -73.95
CA PRO A 801 -29.33 19.88 -75.29
C PRO A 801 -30.82 20.31 -75.33
N PRO A 802 -31.25 21.10 -76.35
CA PRO A 802 -32.66 21.46 -76.55
C PRO A 802 -33.44 20.36 -77.27
N GLY A 803 -34.62 20.00 -76.75
CA GLY A 803 -35.42 18.85 -77.22
C GLY A 803 -36.30 19.11 -78.46
N GLY A 804 -36.41 18.11 -79.35
CA GLY A 804 -37.32 18.07 -80.50
C GLY A 804 -38.10 16.74 -80.57
N ALA A 805 -39.41 16.84 -80.84
CA ALA A 805 -40.46 15.80 -80.68
C ALA A 805 -40.10 14.37 -81.11
N THR A 806 -40.37 13.41 -80.22
CA THR A 806 -40.31 11.97 -80.52
C THR A 806 -41.56 11.56 -81.30
N ALA A 807 -41.43 10.81 -82.40
CA ALA A 807 -42.58 10.33 -83.17
C ALA A 807 -43.52 9.49 -82.29
N GLY A 808 -44.75 9.97 -82.07
CA GLY A 808 -45.70 9.36 -81.14
C GLY A 808 -46.05 10.21 -79.92
N ASP A 809 -45.27 11.24 -79.61
CA ASP A 809 -45.49 12.21 -78.51
C ASP A 809 -46.37 13.35 -79.05
N ALA A 810 -47.68 13.24 -78.86
CA ALA A 810 -48.69 14.17 -79.37
C ALA A 810 -48.85 15.41 -78.48
N ASP A 811 -48.65 15.30 -77.17
CA ASP A 811 -48.81 16.43 -76.25
C ASP A 811 -47.51 17.19 -75.94
N GLY A 812 -46.36 16.65 -76.36
CA GLY A 812 -45.06 17.27 -76.33
C GLY A 812 -44.40 17.26 -74.96
N ASP A 813 -44.80 16.34 -74.08
CA ASP A 813 -44.28 16.26 -72.72
C ASP A 813 -42.96 15.46 -72.60
N GLY A 814 -42.52 14.88 -73.71
CA GLY A 814 -41.23 14.21 -73.83
C GLY A 814 -41.29 12.71 -73.57
N ASP A 815 -42.46 12.08 -73.43
CA ASP A 815 -42.59 10.63 -73.55
C ASP A 815 -43.68 10.21 -74.55
N VAL A 816 -43.79 8.91 -74.82
CA VAL A 816 -44.81 8.35 -75.74
C VAL A 816 -45.63 7.33 -74.97
N ASP A 817 -46.82 7.69 -74.53
CA ASP A 817 -47.61 6.87 -73.62
C ASP A 817 -49.11 6.78 -73.95
N LEU A 818 -49.94 6.39 -72.97
CA LEU A 818 -51.37 6.22 -73.19
C LEU A 818 -52.09 7.56 -73.44
N ASP A 819 -51.58 8.68 -72.97
CA ASP A 819 -52.19 10.00 -73.13
C ASP A 819 -52.04 10.47 -74.59
N ASP A 820 -50.90 10.19 -75.24
CA ASP A 820 -50.74 10.39 -76.69
C ASP A 820 -51.65 9.50 -77.52
N PHE A 821 -51.79 8.24 -77.09
CA PHE A 821 -52.68 7.30 -77.77
C PHE A 821 -54.14 7.77 -77.68
N VAL A 822 -54.51 8.43 -76.58
CA VAL A 822 -55.85 9.02 -76.42
C VAL A 822 -56.06 10.16 -77.41
N ILE A 823 -55.05 11.00 -77.67
CA ILE A 823 -55.12 12.10 -78.65
C ILE A 823 -55.26 11.56 -80.07
N LEU A 824 -54.40 10.63 -80.48
CA LEU A 824 -54.47 10.00 -81.80
C LEU A 824 -55.82 9.30 -82.01
N LYS A 825 -56.29 8.54 -81.01
CA LYS A 825 -57.57 7.84 -81.09
C LYS A 825 -58.77 8.79 -81.23
N GLN A 826 -58.72 9.97 -80.62
CA GLN A 826 -59.81 10.94 -80.71
C GLN A 826 -59.95 11.54 -82.11
N ASN A 827 -58.85 11.59 -82.87
CA ASN A 827 -58.82 12.13 -84.23
C ASN A 827 -58.76 11.05 -85.32
N PHE A 828 -58.75 9.76 -84.96
CA PHE A 828 -58.62 8.66 -85.90
C PHE A 828 -59.70 8.68 -87.01
N GLY A 829 -59.26 8.66 -88.27
CA GLY A 829 -60.09 8.79 -89.48
C GLY A 829 -60.32 10.23 -89.95
N ARG A 830 -59.62 11.22 -89.36
CA ARG A 830 -59.64 12.62 -89.80
C ARG A 830 -58.81 12.77 -91.08
N THR A 831 -59.38 13.32 -92.16
CA THR A 831 -58.67 13.50 -93.44
C THR A 831 -58.54 14.97 -93.84
N GLY A 832 -57.36 15.38 -94.29
CA GLY A 832 -57.13 16.63 -95.03
C GLY A 832 -57.04 17.88 -94.15
N ASN A 833 -56.12 17.85 -93.17
CA ASN A 833 -55.55 18.94 -92.35
C ASN A 833 -55.33 18.47 -90.89
N ALA A 834 -54.85 17.24 -90.71
CA ALA A 834 -54.35 16.82 -89.41
C ALA A 834 -52.99 17.47 -89.12
N THR A 835 -52.64 17.58 -87.84
CA THR A 835 -51.36 18.10 -87.37
C THR A 835 -50.76 17.13 -86.36
N TRP A 836 -49.48 17.29 -86.03
CA TRP A 836 -48.79 16.44 -85.05
C TRP A 836 -49.55 16.30 -83.72
N ALA A 837 -50.06 17.43 -83.19
CA ALA A 837 -50.85 17.45 -81.96
C ALA A 837 -52.27 16.86 -82.12
N ASP A 838 -52.73 16.60 -83.35
CA ASP A 838 -53.93 15.82 -83.63
C ASP A 838 -53.62 14.31 -83.75
N GLY A 839 -52.34 13.91 -83.76
CA GLY A 839 -51.89 12.53 -83.94
C GLY A 839 -51.47 12.16 -85.36
N ASP A 840 -51.17 13.14 -86.23
CA ASP A 840 -50.56 12.93 -87.56
C ASP A 840 -49.04 12.94 -87.43
N PHE A 841 -48.47 11.76 -87.20
CA PHE A 841 -47.06 11.55 -86.87
C PHE A 841 -46.18 11.28 -88.08
N ASP A 842 -46.76 10.97 -89.24
CA ASP A 842 -46.02 10.89 -90.51
C ASP A 842 -46.19 12.12 -91.42
N ALA A 843 -47.02 13.06 -90.98
CA ALA A 843 -47.27 14.37 -91.59
C ALA A 843 -47.89 14.31 -92.98
N ASP A 844 -48.66 13.26 -93.28
CA ASP A 844 -49.33 13.10 -94.57
C ASP A 844 -50.68 13.85 -94.66
N GLY A 845 -51.13 14.41 -93.53
CA GLY A 845 -52.29 15.28 -93.42
C GLY A 845 -53.59 14.57 -93.08
N ASP A 846 -53.57 13.27 -92.78
CA ASP A 846 -54.64 12.53 -92.14
C ASP A 846 -54.22 11.85 -90.82
N VAL A 847 -55.16 11.23 -90.09
CA VAL A 847 -54.85 10.46 -88.88
C VAL A 847 -55.38 9.06 -89.08
N ASP A 848 -54.49 8.11 -89.36
CA ASP A 848 -54.88 6.76 -89.73
C ASP A 848 -54.02 5.66 -89.08
N LEU A 849 -54.05 4.45 -89.67
CA LEU A 849 -53.34 3.31 -89.13
C LEU A 849 -51.82 3.47 -89.19
N ASP A 850 -51.28 4.27 -90.10
CA ASP A 850 -49.84 4.49 -90.25
C ASP A 850 -49.31 5.37 -89.10
N ASP A 851 -50.08 6.37 -88.66
CA ASP A 851 -49.78 7.14 -87.44
C ASP A 851 -49.85 6.29 -86.17
N PHE A 852 -50.87 5.42 -86.09
CA PHE A 852 -50.96 4.51 -84.95
C PHE A 852 -49.77 3.55 -84.91
N VAL A 853 -49.22 3.18 -86.07
CA VAL A 853 -48.00 2.37 -86.15
C VAL A 853 -46.79 3.16 -85.64
N GLN A 854 -46.67 4.46 -85.95
CA GLN A 854 -45.60 5.32 -85.42
C GLN A 854 -45.67 5.42 -83.89
N LEU A 855 -46.83 5.74 -83.33
CA LEU A 855 -47.02 5.80 -81.88
C LEU A 855 -46.72 4.45 -81.21
N LYS A 856 -47.24 3.36 -81.77
CA LYS A 856 -47.02 2.02 -81.22
C LYS A 856 -45.54 1.62 -81.22
N GLN A 857 -44.78 2.02 -82.24
CA GLN A 857 -43.36 1.69 -82.32
C GLN A 857 -42.54 2.38 -81.24
N ASN A 858 -42.96 3.57 -80.83
CA ASN A 858 -42.27 4.36 -79.82
C ASN A 858 -42.93 4.28 -78.44
N PHE A 859 -44.03 3.53 -78.28
CA PHE A 859 -44.75 3.42 -77.02
C PHE A 859 -43.85 2.98 -75.85
N GLY A 860 -43.76 3.82 -74.83
CA GLY A 860 -42.90 3.69 -73.66
C GLY A 860 -41.51 4.30 -73.82
N SER A 861 -41.22 5.03 -74.90
CA SER A 861 -40.00 5.81 -75.03
C SER A 861 -40.10 7.13 -74.26
N THR A 862 -39.02 7.51 -73.58
CA THR A 862 -38.83 8.84 -72.98
C THR A 862 -37.69 9.54 -73.74
N GLY A 863 -37.87 10.79 -74.14
CA GLY A 863 -36.88 11.65 -74.78
C GLY A 863 -35.69 11.99 -73.88
#